data_AF-A0A9P0E3M2-F1
#
_entry.id   AF-A0A9P0E3M2-F1
#
_cell.length_a   1.000
_cell.length_b   1.000
_cell.length_c   1.000
_cell.angle_alpha   90.00
_cell.angle_beta   90.00
_cell.angle_gamma   90.00
#
_symmetry.space_group_name_H-M   'P 1'
#
loop_
_entity.id
_entity.type
_entity.pdbx_description
1 polymer ?
#
loop_
_entity_poly.entity_id
_entity_poly.type
_entity_poly.pdbx_seq_one_letter_code
_entity_poly.pdbx_strand_id
1 'polypeptide(L)'
;MERGLGNEGLDLDKLEDPGEKYELQEILGAGVNAKVYAATDKNSGHKVAIKVQKVTNENKSSVEEEYKILRDLSSHPNLPDFYGVYKHSEGNKNYVWFVMELCEGGPVIDLIRALHRQAKKMNELHIAFILKETIKAIQKLHENHVIHRDIKGSNILLTKNGEVKLVDFGISKELSSTLGRCLTSIGSPSWMAPEVVECKGNKTAYDNRADVWALGITAIELGDGKAPFQDMHPTSALFQIVRNPPPTLYRPANWTQNYNDFIAECLEKNPEHRPYLMEIMEHPFITQLPENDFHLNAELKSLLENVTSEDLANRSTEISIRKGYLKKGPSLDEEPMCVADMAALEKITEDNIIEQLEARYRKNDTYTFIGDVLLFLNPNKLLDIYGYQFYSKYKFKSRSDNEPHIFSIADSAYQNMLHHNTPQHIVISGEIMSGKTQQFKHIINHLLFLGWNGKQISDKIKKAVEVIQAFGNAATPLHDNSTRHALYTQITFSNSGKISGAIFWLYQLEKWRVTGNRSPYHANFHIFYYLYDGLSSEGNLETYMLEREKSYCYFRREISEEDVDHKAPLGPRDRPETNAACFRKLKESLTALQFEESEQDLIWKILAAIILLGEIEYKEDEDGNADIKDVDVVDKVASLLEIDGKRLTWALCNYCVIEKDTAARRKHSISEAIAARNVLAQTLYARVVDWIINLINYKMSLLRAVYGDHHFIGILDIFGFECYDENGLEQLFVNALNEQLQYYYNQKIFISEIEEEEEEEIQLKKFQFYNNRDTMDELFNKPNGLMRILDEANKLNMDSEYIIDALDKKSEGSRILSCGEEEFFVAHYTGKVRYQTTTMCTKNRDFLPPELTEILRCSANNNIKQLFTNKLNRTGNLTINTSNIITSMGVVKKKSWGSALLADPNRTARPYNTASKGEFSQTRGIRTAAAIFKSTSLEILKSLASGSSYFVRCIRTDLQGTPGGFQQGIIRQQLRALSVIDTAKARQLGYSHRITFAECLDRYQFLAFDFDEEVEKTRDNCRLLMIRLKLEGWYLGNSKVFLKYYNEEYLSRMYETQVKKIVKVQSMLRAFLAKRNVANKKLKSTPSITESGNDVIQEE
;
A
#
# COMPACT_ATOMS: atom_id res chain seq x y z
N MET A 1 36.53 -46.31 -16.15
CA MET A 1 36.33 -45.89 -17.56
C MET A 1 35.47 -44.65 -17.51
N GLU A 2 36.04 -43.50 -17.82
CA GLU A 2 35.35 -42.20 -17.84
C GLU A 2 34.27 -42.23 -18.94
N ARG A 3 32.99 -42.17 -18.55
CA ARG A 3 31.88 -41.90 -19.49
C ARG A 3 31.61 -40.40 -19.42
N GLY A 4 32.09 -39.65 -20.41
CA GLY A 4 31.82 -38.23 -20.63
C GLY A 4 31.56 -37.97 -22.12
N LEU A 5 31.12 -36.77 -22.49
CA LEU A 5 30.87 -36.42 -23.90
C LEU A 5 32.19 -36.40 -24.68
N GLY A 6 32.13 -36.60 -26.00
CA GLY A 6 33.34 -36.62 -26.84
C GLY A 6 34.09 -35.28 -26.80
N ASN A 7 35.42 -35.31 -26.69
CA ASN A 7 36.29 -34.12 -26.56
C ASN A 7 36.32 -33.20 -27.80
N GLU A 8 35.82 -33.63 -28.95
CA GLU A 8 35.75 -32.80 -30.15
C GLU A 8 34.65 -31.73 -30.04
N GLY A 9 35.04 -30.45 -29.96
CA GLY A 9 34.13 -29.29 -29.91
C GLY A 9 33.64 -28.84 -31.29
N LEU A 10 32.63 -27.95 -31.32
CA LEU A 10 32.08 -27.38 -32.56
C LEU A 10 32.99 -26.28 -33.10
N ASP A 11 33.63 -26.51 -34.25
CA ASP A 11 34.38 -25.47 -34.96
C ASP A 11 33.44 -24.66 -35.86
N LEU A 12 32.97 -23.51 -35.35
CA LEU A 12 32.04 -22.62 -36.06
C LEU A 12 32.56 -22.11 -37.41
N ASP A 13 33.87 -22.15 -37.67
CA ASP A 13 34.42 -21.66 -38.95
C ASP A 13 34.50 -22.75 -40.02
N LYS A 14 34.28 -24.02 -39.64
CA LYS A 14 34.22 -25.17 -40.56
C LYS A 14 32.79 -25.60 -40.91
N LEU A 15 31.78 -24.95 -40.34
CA LEU A 15 30.38 -25.27 -40.63
C LEU A 15 29.96 -24.74 -42.00
N GLU A 16 29.30 -25.60 -42.77
CA GLU A 16 28.72 -25.25 -44.07
C GLU A 16 27.47 -24.38 -43.92
N ASP A 17 27.20 -23.54 -44.93
CA ASP A 17 25.96 -22.78 -45.03
C ASP A 17 24.84 -23.68 -45.56
N PRO A 18 23.63 -23.67 -44.95
CA PRO A 18 22.54 -24.52 -45.41
C PRO A 18 22.03 -24.15 -46.81
N GLY A 19 22.34 -22.96 -47.34
CA GLY A 19 21.94 -22.51 -48.68
C GLY A 19 20.43 -22.65 -48.89
N GLU A 20 20.04 -23.29 -50.00
CA GLU A 20 18.64 -23.62 -50.30
C GLU A 20 18.21 -25.02 -49.84
N LYS A 21 19.07 -25.77 -49.11
CA LYS A 21 18.80 -27.16 -48.73
C LYS A 21 17.50 -27.31 -47.92
N TYR A 22 17.21 -26.36 -47.05
CA TYR A 22 16.00 -26.35 -46.23
C TYR A 22 15.10 -25.18 -46.57
N GLU A 23 13.83 -25.47 -46.82
CA GLU A 23 12.79 -24.46 -46.97
C GLU A 23 12.12 -24.22 -45.61
N LEU A 24 12.43 -23.09 -44.97
CA LEU A 24 11.81 -22.68 -43.70
C LEU A 24 10.33 -22.34 -43.93
N GLN A 25 9.47 -22.89 -43.08
CA GLN A 25 8.03 -22.70 -43.08
C GLN A 25 7.63 -21.89 -41.82
N GLU A 26 6.55 -22.28 -41.15
CA GLU A 26 6.04 -21.58 -39.98
C GLU A 26 6.95 -21.71 -38.75
N ILE A 27 6.84 -20.73 -37.84
CA ILE A 27 7.55 -20.74 -36.56
C ILE A 27 6.81 -21.70 -35.62
N LEU A 28 7.48 -22.78 -35.26
CA LEU A 28 7.01 -23.75 -34.27
C LEU A 28 7.19 -23.28 -32.84
N GLY A 29 8.10 -22.34 -32.58
CA GLY A 29 8.32 -21.83 -31.22
C GLY A 29 9.37 -20.73 -31.17
N ALA A 30 9.28 -19.86 -30.17
CA ALA A 30 10.27 -18.84 -29.91
C ALA A 30 10.69 -18.91 -28.43
N GLY A 31 11.85 -19.51 -28.20
CA GLY A 31 12.44 -19.59 -26.86
C GLY A 31 13.33 -18.39 -26.56
N VAL A 32 13.94 -18.39 -25.38
CA VAL A 32 14.77 -17.26 -24.90
C VAL A 32 16.02 -17.01 -25.77
N ASN A 33 16.54 -18.05 -26.42
CA ASN A 33 17.82 -17.95 -27.16
C ASN A 33 17.71 -18.27 -28.65
N ALA A 34 16.61 -18.87 -29.09
CA ALA A 34 16.46 -19.37 -30.45
C ALA A 34 15.00 -19.31 -30.91
N LYS A 35 14.81 -19.28 -32.23
CA LYS A 35 13.52 -19.52 -32.87
C LYS A 35 13.56 -20.88 -33.55
N VAL A 36 12.50 -21.66 -33.40
CA VAL A 36 12.37 -22.98 -34.03
C VAL A 36 11.37 -22.87 -35.17
N TYR A 37 11.76 -23.34 -36.35
CA TYR A 37 10.95 -23.35 -37.55
C TYR A 37 10.64 -24.79 -37.96
N ALA A 38 9.45 -25.01 -38.51
CA ALA A 38 9.23 -26.17 -39.36
C ALA A 38 9.98 -25.93 -40.66
N ALA A 39 10.58 -26.96 -41.24
CA ALA A 39 11.22 -26.87 -42.53
C ALA A 39 11.07 -28.16 -43.33
N THR A 40 11.20 -28.07 -44.64
CA THR A 40 11.28 -29.24 -45.52
C THR A 40 12.69 -29.31 -46.11
N ASP A 41 13.35 -30.45 -45.98
CA ASP A 41 14.59 -30.72 -46.70
C ASP A 41 14.25 -30.93 -48.19
N LYS A 42 14.71 -30.02 -49.05
CA LYS A 42 14.40 -30.06 -50.49
C LYS A 42 15.00 -31.29 -51.19
N ASN A 43 16.05 -31.88 -50.63
CA ASN A 43 16.71 -33.03 -51.23
C ASN A 43 15.95 -34.34 -50.98
N SER A 44 15.36 -34.47 -49.80
CA SER A 44 14.75 -35.72 -49.34
C SER A 44 13.22 -35.65 -49.22
N GLY A 45 12.64 -34.44 -49.19
CA GLY A 45 11.22 -34.19 -48.96
C GLY A 45 10.78 -34.41 -47.52
N HIS A 46 11.68 -34.76 -46.61
CA HIS A 46 11.38 -34.97 -45.20
C HIS A 46 11.18 -33.64 -44.47
N LYS A 47 10.19 -33.60 -43.57
CA LYS A 47 9.97 -32.47 -42.68
C LYS A 47 10.90 -32.57 -41.46
N VAL A 48 11.48 -31.43 -41.09
CA VAL A 48 12.43 -31.30 -39.98
C VAL A 48 12.10 -30.07 -39.14
N ALA A 49 12.59 -30.04 -37.90
CA ALA A 49 12.60 -28.85 -37.07
C ALA A 49 13.98 -28.19 -37.14
N ILE A 50 14.03 -26.87 -37.37
CA ILE A 50 15.28 -26.09 -37.42
C ILE A 50 15.28 -25.06 -36.30
N LYS A 51 16.14 -25.26 -35.31
CA LYS A 51 16.40 -24.29 -34.24
C LYS A 51 17.49 -23.31 -34.69
N VAL A 52 17.09 -22.06 -34.92
CA VAL A 52 17.95 -20.97 -35.35
C VAL A 52 18.36 -20.12 -34.14
N GLN A 53 19.65 -20.15 -33.81
CA GLN A 53 20.22 -19.47 -32.66
C GLN A 53 21.28 -18.45 -33.11
N LYS A 54 21.18 -17.21 -32.63
CA LYS A 54 22.21 -16.19 -32.88
C LYS A 54 23.44 -16.48 -32.02
N VAL A 55 24.62 -16.52 -32.62
CA VAL A 55 25.88 -16.70 -31.90
C VAL A 55 26.47 -15.36 -31.48
N THR A 56 26.84 -15.26 -30.20
CA THR A 56 27.57 -14.15 -29.58
C THR A 56 28.75 -14.69 -28.78
N ASN A 57 29.71 -13.82 -28.44
CA ASN A 57 30.86 -14.24 -27.63
C ASN A 57 30.46 -14.83 -26.26
N GLU A 58 29.31 -14.41 -25.73
CA GLU A 58 28.81 -14.84 -24.42
C GLU A 58 28.10 -16.20 -24.44
N ASN A 59 27.48 -16.58 -25.57
CA ASN A 59 26.70 -17.82 -25.67
C ASN A 59 27.42 -18.95 -26.42
N LYS A 60 28.62 -18.69 -26.95
CA LYS A 60 29.39 -19.68 -27.73
C LYS A 60 29.59 -21.02 -27.01
N SER A 61 29.96 -21.03 -25.72
CA SER A 61 30.12 -22.30 -24.99
C SER A 61 28.81 -23.07 -24.83
N SER A 62 27.70 -22.35 -24.66
CA SER A 62 26.37 -22.96 -24.54
C SER A 62 25.90 -23.57 -25.86
N VAL A 63 26.25 -22.97 -27.00
CA VAL A 63 25.99 -23.54 -28.34
C VAL A 63 26.85 -24.79 -28.57
N GLU A 64 28.11 -24.77 -28.15
CA GLU A 64 29.02 -25.93 -28.23
C GLU A 64 28.56 -27.09 -27.34
N GLU A 65 28.10 -26.81 -26.12
CA GLU A 65 27.53 -27.81 -25.21
C GLU A 65 26.26 -28.45 -25.78
N GLU A 66 25.32 -27.64 -26.31
CA GLU A 66 24.09 -28.14 -26.96
C GLU A 66 24.42 -29.05 -28.17
N TYR A 67 25.40 -28.68 -28.99
CA TYR A 67 25.86 -29.52 -30.10
C TYR A 67 26.39 -30.88 -29.63
N LYS A 68 27.23 -30.92 -28.59
CA LYS A 68 27.80 -32.18 -28.08
C LYS A 68 26.70 -33.12 -27.57
N ILE A 69 25.73 -32.59 -26.84
CA ILE A 69 24.59 -33.35 -26.33
C ILE A 69 23.79 -33.97 -27.49
N LEU A 70 23.43 -33.16 -28.49
CA LEU A 70 22.67 -33.64 -29.66
C LEU A 70 23.47 -34.65 -30.50
N ARG A 71 24.77 -34.43 -30.71
CA ARG A 71 25.63 -35.34 -31.48
C ARG A 71 25.77 -36.71 -30.80
N ASP A 72 26.05 -36.72 -29.50
CA ASP A 72 26.45 -37.94 -28.80
C ASP A 72 25.25 -38.72 -28.23
N LEU A 73 24.14 -38.04 -27.92
CA LEU A 73 23.01 -38.65 -27.19
C LEU A 73 21.70 -38.78 -28.00
N SER A 74 21.59 -38.18 -29.19
CA SER A 74 20.35 -38.21 -30.01
C SER A 74 19.86 -39.61 -30.39
N SER A 75 20.73 -40.63 -30.35
CA SER A 75 20.34 -42.03 -30.61
C SER A 75 19.38 -42.64 -29.57
N HIS A 76 19.15 -41.95 -28.44
CA HIS A 76 18.20 -42.40 -27.42
C HIS A 76 16.75 -42.17 -27.88
N PRO A 77 15.83 -43.15 -27.74
CA PRO A 77 14.47 -43.05 -28.28
C PRO A 77 13.65 -41.88 -27.74
N ASN A 78 13.94 -41.41 -26.52
CA ASN A 78 13.25 -40.26 -25.90
C ASN A 78 13.96 -38.92 -26.10
N LEU A 79 14.99 -38.85 -26.95
CA LEU A 79 15.63 -37.62 -27.41
C LEU A 79 15.36 -37.45 -28.92
N PRO A 80 15.32 -36.22 -29.45
CA PRO A 80 15.07 -36.00 -30.87
C PRO A 80 16.26 -36.46 -31.71
N ASP A 81 15.98 -37.10 -32.86
CA ASP A 81 17.04 -37.40 -33.83
C ASP A 81 17.72 -36.10 -34.28
N PHE A 82 19.04 -36.14 -34.41
CA PHE A 82 19.84 -34.99 -34.83
C PHE A 82 20.42 -35.21 -36.23
N TYR A 83 20.02 -34.37 -37.17
CA TYR A 83 20.37 -34.52 -38.59
C TYR A 83 21.58 -33.66 -39.02
N GLY A 84 21.93 -32.64 -38.25
CA GLY A 84 23.14 -31.87 -38.47
C GLY A 84 23.08 -30.42 -37.97
N VAL A 85 24.19 -29.72 -38.12
CA VAL A 85 24.36 -28.31 -37.74
C VAL A 85 24.95 -27.51 -38.90
N TYR A 86 24.45 -26.29 -39.10
CA TYR A 86 24.87 -25.40 -40.18
C TYR A 86 25.08 -23.98 -39.66
N LYS A 87 25.89 -23.18 -40.37
CA LYS A 87 26.13 -21.77 -40.06
C LYS A 87 25.52 -20.89 -41.14
N HIS A 88 24.69 -19.94 -40.75
CA HIS A 88 24.09 -18.97 -41.65
C HIS A 88 24.48 -17.56 -41.21
N SER A 89 25.02 -16.76 -42.12
CA SER A 89 25.47 -15.39 -41.83
C SER A 89 24.58 -14.38 -42.55
N GLU A 90 23.92 -13.51 -41.80
CA GLU A 90 23.08 -12.42 -42.32
C GLU A 90 23.69 -11.08 -41.91
N GLY A 91 24.42 -10.44 -42.85
CA GLY A 91 25.20 -9.24 -42.58
C GLY A 91 26.30 -9.49 -41.52
N ASN A 92 26.34 -8.69 -40.45
CA ASN A 92 27.28 -8.84 -39.34
C ASN A 92 26.82 -9.82 -38.24
N LYS A 93 25.72 -10.56 -38.45
CA LYS A 93 25.16 -11.48 -37.46
C LYS A 93 25.37 -12.92 -37.92
N ASN A 94 25.95 -13.74 -37.04
CA ASN A 94 26.13 -15.17 -37.27
C ASN A 94 25.03 -15.96 -36.55
N TYR A 95 24.43 -16.91 -37.26
CA TYR A 95 23.42 -17.82 -36.75
C TYR A 95 23.88 -19.26 -36.91
N VAL A 96 23.51 -20.11 -35.95
CA VAL A 96 23.69 -21.57 -36.02
C VAL A 96 22.31 -22.21 -36.12
N TRP A 97 22.18 -23.15 -37.04
CA TRP A 97 20.97 -23.90 -37.32
C TRP A 97 21.17 -25.34 -36.87
N PHE A 98 20.42 -25.77 -35.86
CA PHE A 98 20.35 -27.18 -35.46
C PHE A 98 19.16 -27.83 -36.16
N VAL A 99 19.43 -28.85 -36.97
CA VAL A 99 18.40 -29.59 -37.72
C VAL A 99 18.12 -30.90 -37.00
N MET A 100 16.86 -31.09 -36.59
CA MET A 100 16.43 -32.18 -35.74
C MET A 100 15.05 -32.73 -36.13
N GLU A 101 14.67 -33.84 -35.52
CA GLU A 101 13.36 -34.49 -35.67
C GLU A 101 12.20 -33.50 -35.45
N LEU A 102 11.23 -33.49 -36.37
CA LEU A 102 10.00 -32.73 -36.21
C LEU A 102 8.97 -33.51 -35.39
N CYS A 103 8.73 -33.08 -34.15
CA CYS A 103 7.68 -33.62 -33.29
C CYS A 103 6.32 -32.96 -33.64
N GLU A 104 5.58 -33.55 -34.59
CA GLU A 104 4.32 -32.98 -35.11
C GLU A 104 3.18 -32.87 -34.07
N GLY A 105 3.22 -33.65 -32.98
CA GLY A 105 2.25 -33.56 -31.88
C GLY A 105 2.47 -32.34 -30.97
N GLY A 106 3.58 -31.62 -31.15
CA GLY A 106 3.89 -30.41 -30.41
C GLY A 106 4.13 -30.64 -28.90
N PRO A 107 4.19 -29.56 -28.11
CA PRO A 107 4.41 -29.66 -26.66
C PRO A 107 3.23 -30.29 -25.93
N VAL A 108 3.52 -31.16 -24.96
CA VAL A 108 2.49 -31.87 -24.17
C VAL A 108 1.55 -30.91 -23.42
N ILE A 109 2.04 -29.72 -23.04
CA ILE A 109 1.20 -28.72 -22.38
C ILE A 109 0.08 -28.18 -23.27
N ASP A 110 0.27 -28.16 -24.59
CA ASP A 110 -0.76 -27.73 -25.53
C ASP A 110 -1.92 -28.75 -25.58
N LEU A 111 -1.59 -30.05 -25.50
CA LEU A 111 -2.59 -31.12 -25.36
C LEU A 111 -3.42 -30.98 -24.06
N ILE A 112 -2.78 -30.68 -22.93
CA ILE A 112 -3.47 -30.50 -21.65
C ILE A 112 -4.39 -29.27 -21.68
N ARG A 113 -3.92 -28.16 -22.26
CA ARG A 113 -4.75 -26.96 -22.44
C ARG A 113 -5.98 -27.24 -23.30
N ALA A 114 -5.84 -28.02 -24.37
CA ALA A 114 -6.96 -28.43 -25.21
C ALA A 114 -7.98 -29.27 -24.41
N LEU A 115 -7.52 -30.23 -23.60
CA LEU A 115 -8.39 -31.01 -22.71
C LEU A 115 -9.13 -30.14 -21.69
N HIS A 116 -8.44 -29.18 -21.08
CA HIS A 116 -9.02 -28.27 -20.08
C HIS A 116 -10.09 -27.35 -20.68
N ARG A 117 -9.93 -26.89 -21.92
CA ARG A 117 -10.98 -26.13 -22.64
C ARG A 117 -12.24 -26.97 -22.85
N GLN A 118 -12.10 -28.28 -23.02
CA GLN A 118 -13.21 -29.24 -23.07
C GLN A 118 -13.73 -29.64 -21.68
N ALA A 119 -13.25 -29.01 -20.60
CA ALA A 119 -13.54 -29.36 -19.21
C ALA A 119 -13.21 -30.82 -18.84
N LYS A 120 -12.26 -31.43 -19.56
CA LYS A 120 -11.69 -32.75 -19.28
C LYS A 120 -10.33 -32.59 -18.62
N LYS A 121 -9.87 -33.65 -17.94
CA LYS A 121 -8.52 -33.77 -17.41
C LYS A 121 -7.79 -34.89 -18.12
N MET A 122 -6.46 -34.83 -18.14
CA MET A 122 -5.65 -35.95 -18.60
C MET A 122 -5.74 -37.12 -17.60
N ASN A 123 -5.72 -38.35 -18.11
CA ASN A 123 -5.71 -39.55 -17.29
C ASN A 123 -4.34 -39.68 -16.58
N GLU A 124 -4.35 -40.08 -15.31
CA GLU A 124 -3.12 -40.31 -14.53
C GLU A 124 -2.19 -41.33 -15.18
N LEU A 125 -2.71 -42.36 -15.87
CA LEU A 125 -1.88 -43.32 -16.60
C LEU A 125 -1.15 -42.67 -17.78
N HIS A 126 -1.78 -41.72 -18.48
CA HIS A 126 -1.10 -40.96 -19.55
C HIS A 126 -0.03 -40.03 -18.96
N ILE A 127 -0.32 -39.37 -17.84
CA ILE A 127 0.65 -38.53 -17.13
C ILE A 127 1.85 -39.38 -16.66
N ALA A 128 1.61 -40.52 -16.03
CA ALA A 128 2.64 -41.44 -15.58
C ALA A 128 3.51 -41.92 -16.76
N PHE A 129 2.89 -42.23 -17.91
CA PHE A 129 3.61 -42.65 -19.11
C PHE A 129 4.52 -41.53 -19.64
N ILE A 130 4.00 -40.31 -19.77
CA ILE A 130 4.78 -39.14 -20.20
C ILE A 130 5.95 -38.89 -19.25
N LEU A 131 5.72 -38.95 -17.95
CA LEU A 131 6.77 -38.76 -16.94
C LEU A 131 7.80 -39.90 -16.99
N LYS A 132 7.40 -41.17 -17.14
CA LYS A 132 8.30 -42.32 -17.28
C LYS A 132 9.25 -42.17 -18.47
N GLU A 133 8.71 -41.82 -19.63
CA GLU A 133 9.53 -41.62 -20.84
C GLU A 133 10.46 -40.41 -20.71
N THR A 134 10.00 -39.34 -20.04
CA THR A 134 10.84 -38.19 -19.71
C THR A 134 11.96 -38.56 -18.73
N ILE A 135 11.67 -39.37 -17.70
CA ILE A 135 12.65 -39.89 -16.74
C ILE A 135 13.74 -40.68 -17.46
N LYS A 136 13.40 -41.55 -18.43
CA LYS A 136 14.39 -42.28 -19.24
C LYS A 136 15.33 -41.33 -19.99
N ALA A 137 14.81 -40.27 -20.58
CA ALA A 137 15.62 -39.25 -21.26
C ALA A 137 16.59 -38.55 -20.28
N ILE A 138 16.08 -38.11 -19.12
CA ILE A 138 16.90 -37.43 -18.11
C ILE A 138 17.97 -38.38 -17.53
N GLN A 139 17.62 -39.65 -17.29
CA GLN A 139 18.57 -40.66 -16.80
C GLN A 139 19.73 -40.81 -17.78
N LYS A 140 19.45 -40.87 -19.09
CA LYS A 140 20.49 -40.92 -20.12
C LYS A 140 21.43 -39.71 -20.09
N LEU A 141 20.90 -38.52 -19.82
CA LEU A 141 21.71 -37.30 -19.64
C LEU A 141 22.60 -37.42 -18.39
N HIS A 142 22.01 -37.79 -17.24
CA HIS A 142 22.71 -37.88 -15.96
C HIS A 142 23.82 -38.95 -15.97
N GLU A 143 23.61 -40.07 -16.65
CA GLU A 143 24.62 -41.13 -16.88
C GLU A 143 25.85 -40.63 -17.65
N ASN A 144 25.70 -39.58 -18.46
CA ASN A 144 26.78 -38.92 -19.19
C ASN A 144 27.17 -37.58 -18.55
N HIS A 145 26.86 -37.40 -17.26
CA HIS A 145 27.20 -36.22 -16.46
C HIS A 145 26.59 -34.91 -16.99
N VAL A 146 25.48 -34.97 -17.72
CA VAL A 146 24.76 -33.79 -18.23
C VAL A 146 23.57 -33.48 -17.33
N ILE A 147 23.45 -32.22 -16.88
CA ILE A 147 22.25 -31.69 -16.22
C ILE A 147 21.43 -30.86 -17.22
N HIS A 148 20.10 -31.04 -17.24
CA HIS A 148 19.26 -30.38 -18.24
C HIS A 148 18.95 -28.93 -17.90
N ARG A 149 18.52 -28.64 -16.65
CA ARG A 149 18.18 -27.31 -16.10
C ARG A 149 16.95 -26.59 -16.70
N ASP A 150 16.14 -27.26 -17.53
CA ASP A 150 14.91 -26.68 -18.11
C ASP A 150 13.81 -27.72 -18.38
N ILE A 151 13.60 -28.65 -17.44
CA ILE A 151 12.50 -29.62 -17.54
C ILE A 151 11.16 -28.92 -17.26
N LYS A 152 10.27 -28.91 -18.26
CA LYS A 152 8.93 -28.31 -18.22
C LYS A 152 8.05 -28.88 -19.34
N GLY A 153 6.73 -28.75 -19.23
CA GLY A 153 5.78 -29.27 -20.22
C GLY A 153 5.91 -28.65 -21.62
N SER A 154 6.54 -27.48 -21.77
CA SER A 154 6.82 -26.89 -23.09
C SER A 154 8.02 -27.50 -23.81
N ASN A 155 8.92 -28.18 -23.07
CA ASN A 155 10.11 -28.84 -23.60
C ASN A 155 9.95 -30.37 -23.70
N ILE A 156 8.75 -30.89 -23.39
CA ILE A 156 8.38 -32.29 -23.61
C ILE A 156 7.45 -32.32 -24.82
N LEU A 157 7.96 -32.81 -25.94
CA LEU A 157 7.23 -32.87 -27.21
C LEU A 157 6.67 -34.28 -27.45
N LEU A 158 5.61 -34.33 -28.23
CA LEU A 158 4.99 -35.57 -28.70
C LEU A 158 5.18 -35.72 -30.22
N THR A 159 5.54 -36.91 -30.68
CA THR A 159 5.52 -37.23 -32.11
C THR A 159 4.09 -37.52 -32.58
N LYS A 160 3.86 -37.59 -33.89
CA LYS A 160 2.56 -38.02 -34.47
C LYS A 160 2.10 -39.42 -34.03
N ASN A 161 3.03 -40.23 -33.51
CA ASN A 161 2.77 -41.58 -33.04
C ASN A 161 2.53 -41.65 -31.52
N GLY A 162 2.57 -40.52 -30.82
CA GLY A 162 2.42 -40.46 -29.36
C GLY A 162 3.72 -40.70 -28.59
N GLU A 163 4.87 -40.77 -29.25
CA GLU A 163 6.16 -40.97 -28.59
C GLU A 163 6.61 -39.67 -27.90
N VAL A 164 7.24 -39.80 -26.74
CA VAL A 164 7.65 -38.68 -25.88
C VAL A 164 9.12 -38.35 -26.10
N LYS A 165 9.41 -37.08 -26.42
CA LYS A 165 10.73 -36.56 -26.72
C LYS A 165 11.06 -35.36 -25.83
N LEU A 166 12.17 -35.41 -25.10
CA LEU A 166 12.69 -34.27 -24.34
C LEU A 166 13.59 -33.42 -25.23
N VAL A 167 13.34 -32.10 -25.29
CA VAL A 167 14.05 -31.16 -26.18
C VAL A 167 14.60 -29.94 -25.44
N ASP A 168 15.35 -29.12 -26.19
CA ASP A 168 15.97 -27.84 -25.77
C ASP A 168 17.09 -27.96 -24.73
N PHE A 169 18.30 -28.22 -25.22
CA PHE A 169 19.51 -28.32 -24.41
C PHE A 169 20.29 -27.00 -24.32
N GLY A 170 19.68 -25.88 -24.74
CA GLY A 170 20.35 -24.58 -24.86
C GLY A 170 20.75 -23.95 -23.52
N ILE A 171 20.36 -24.53 -22.40
CA ILE A 171 20.89 -24.22 -21.07
C ILE A 171 21.32 -25.47 -20.30
N SER A 172 21.55 -26.61 -20.94
CA SER A 172 22.14 -27.78 -20.28
C SER A 172 23.63 -27.56 -19.97
N LYS A 173 24.24 -28.44 -19.16
CA LYS A 173 25.67 -28.35 -18.84
C LYS A 173 26.27 -29.71 -18.52
N GLU A 174 27.49 -29.95 -18.99
CA GLU A 174 28.33 -31.09 -18.59
C GLU A 174 29.02 -30.81 -17.25
N LEU A 175 28.91 -31.76 -16.31
CA LEU A 175 29.53 -31.72 -14.99
C LEU A 175 30.90 -32.40 -15.03
N SER A 176 31.84 -31.93 -14.23
CA SER A 176 33.20 -32.51 -14.16
C SER A 176 33.26 -33.93 -13.60
N SER A 177 32.17 -34.42 -13.00
CA SER A 177 31.99 -35.78 -12.48
C SER A 177 30.51 -36.04 -12.14
N THR A 178 30.14 -37.28 -11.80
CA THR A 178 28.79 -37.63 -11.28
C THR A 178 28.39 -36.85 -10.02
N LEU A 179 29.37 -36.39 -9.24
CA LEU A 179 29.18 -35.57 -8.03
C LEU A 179 29.48 -34.08 -8.31
N GLY A 180 29.67 -33.70 -9.58
CA GLY A 180 30.00 -32.34 -9.98
C GLY A 180 28.87 -31.36 -9.62
N ARG A 181 29.24 -30.12 -9.28
CA ARG A 181 28.27 -29.11 -8.84
C ARG A 181 28.26 -27.89 -9.76
N CYS A 182 27.09 -27.29 -9.94
CA CYS A 182 26.88 -26.05 -10.68
C CYS A 182 26.86 -24.84 -9.75
N LEU A 183 27.41 -23.70 -10.21
CA LEU A 183 27.50 -22.44 -9.45
C LEU A 183 26.63 -21.32 -10.05
N THR A 184 25.88 -21.59 -11.12
CA THR A 184 25.15 -20.59 -11.90
C THR A 184 23.64 -20.73 -11.71
N SER A 185 22.97 -19.65 -11.28
CA SER A 185 21.51 -19.55 -11.25
C SER A 185 20.96 -19.33 -12.67
N ILE A 186 20.50 -20.41 -13.31
CA ILE A 186 19.96 -20.45 -14.66
C ILE A 186 18.74 -21.38 -14.69
N GLY A 187 17.65 -20.99 -15.36
CA GLY A 187 16.46 -21.83 -15.54
C GLY A 187 15.18 -21.05 -15.84
N SER A 188 14.07 -21.76 -16.01
CA SER A 188 12.72 -21.19 -16.09
C SER A 188 12.14 -20.94 -14.67
N PRO A 189 11.74 -19.70 -14.29
CA PRO A 189 11.51 -19.30 -12.90
C PRO A 189 10.63 -20.23 -12.05
N SER A 190 9.50 -20.71 -12.57
CA SER A 190 8.55 -21.55 -11.81
C SER A 190 9.04 -22.99 -11.57
N TRP A 191 9.99 -23.49 -12.37
CA TRP A 191 10.51 -24.85 -12.30
C TRP A 191 11.89 -24.92 -11.63
N MET A 192 12.48 -23.78 -11.27
CA MET A 192 13.79 -23.74 -10.60
C MET A 192 13.68 -24.32 -9.18
N ALA A 193 14.60 -25.22 -8.85
CA ALA A 193 14.73 -25.77 -7.50
C ALA A 193 15.26 -24.70 -6.51
N PRO A 194 14.88 -24.73 -5.22
CA PRO A 194 15.29 -23.73 -4.23
C PRO A 194 16.81 -23.50 -4.20
N GLU A 195 17.59 -24.57 -4.26
CA GLU A 195 19.05 -24.50 -4.24
C GLU A 195 19.64 -23.83 -5.50
N VAL A 196 18.95 -23.90 -6.65
CA VAL A 196 19.35 -23.20 -7.89
C VAL A 196 19.06 -21.70 -7.79
N VAL A 197 17.97 -21.33 -7.10
CA VAL A 197 17.61 -19.93 -6.83
C VAL A 197 18.60 -19.26 -5.88
N GLU A 198 19.05 -20.01 -4.86
CA GLU A 198 19.99 -19.53 -3.83
C GLU A 198 21.46 -19.50 -4.29
N CYS A 199 21.79 -20.08 -5.45
CA CYS A 199 23.12 -20.01 -6.06
C CYS A 199 23.46 -18.61 -6.60
N LYS A 200 23.68 -17.64 -5.72
CA LYS A 200 24.18 -16.30 -6.05
C LYS A 200 25.58 -16.10 -5.47
N GLY A 201 26.60 -16.30 -6.29
CA GLY A 201 28.00 -16.01 -5.95
C GLY A 201 28.68 -17.11 -5.12
N ASN A 202 29.38 -18.03 -5.81
CA ASN A 202 30.42 -18.97 -5.35
C ASN A 202 30.27 -19.76 -4.02
N LYS A 203 29.18 -19.64 -3.24
CA LYS A 203 29.05 -20.27 -1.91
C LYS A 203 28.21 -21.54 -1.88
N THR A 204 27.19 -21.65 -2.73
CA THR A 204 26.30 -22.81 -2.82
C THR A 204 26.41 -23.40 -4.21
N ALA A 205 26.41 -24.73 -4.30
CA ALA A 205 26.58 -25.44 -5.55
C ALA A 205 25.58 -26.61 -5.59
N TYR A 206 24.86 -26.79 -6.70
CA TYR A 206 23.80 -27.79 -6.84
C TYR A 206 24.20 -28.93 -7.79
N ASP A 207 23.59 -30.09 -7.63
CA ASP A 207 23.82 -31.29 -8.44
C ASP A 207 22.63 -31.60 -9.37
N ASN A 208 22.63 -32.78 -9.98
CA ASN A 208 21.61 -33.23 -10.92
C ASN A 208 20.21 -33.43 -10.32
N ARG A 209 20.04 -33.40 -8.98
CA ARG A 209 18.73 -33.48 -8.32
C ARG A 209 17.88 -32.23 -8.50
N ALA A 210 18.44 -31.15 -9.01
CA ALA A 210 17.65 -29.99 -9.46
C ALA A 210 16.67 -30.36 -10.60
N ASP A 211 17.03 -31.31 -11.48
CA ASP A 211 16.12 -31.79 -12.54
C ASP A 211 14.95 -32.61 -11.95
N VAL A 212 15.15 -33.28 -10.81
CA VAL A 212 14.08 -34.03 -10.10
C VAL A 212 13.02 -33.07 -9.54
N TRP A 213 13.43 -31.92 -9.00
CA TRP A 213 12.48 -30.87 -8.60
C TRP A 213 11.69 -30.35 -9.79
N ALA A 214 12.37 -30.04 -10.90
CA ALA A 214 11.72 -29.55 -12.12
C ALA A 214 10.73 -30.59 -12.70
N LEU A 215 11.03 -31.89 -12.57
CA LEU A 215 10.13 -32.98 -12.90
C LEU A 215 8.88 -32.98 -12.00
N GLY A 216 9.01 -32.76 -10.69
CA GLY A 216 7.89 -32.63 -9.76
C GLY A 216 6.98 -31.43 -10.08
N ILE A 217 7.56 -30.29 -10.43
CA ILE A 217 6.81 -29.12 -10.91
C ILE A 217 6.11 -29.41 -12.24
N THR A 218 6.80 -30.11 -13.15
CA THR A 218 6.21 -30.54 -14.43
C THR A 218 5.05 -31.50 -14.20
N ALA A 219 5.13 -32.41 -13.23
CA ALA A 219 4.01 -33.26 -12.85
C ALA A 219 2.80 -32.40 -12.42
N ILE A 220 2.97 -31.41 -11.55
CA ILE A 220 1.88 -30.47 -11.20
C ILE A 220 1.32 -29.76 -12.44
N GLU A 221 2.20 -29.29 -13.33
CA GLU A 221 1.81 -28.65 -14.58
C GLU A 221 0.97 -29.57 -15.47
N LEU A 222 1.31 -30.86 -15.56
CA LEU A 222 0.54 -31.84 -16.33
C LEU A 222 -0.84 -32.11 -15.73
N GLY A 223 -0.95 -32.10 -14.40
CA GLY A 223 -2.21 -32.31 -13.69
C GLY A 223 -3.14 -31.09 -13.71
N ASP A 224 -2.63 -29.92 -13.35
CA ASP A 224 -3.41 -28.68 -13.22
C ASP A 224 -3.47 -27.85 -14.53
N GLY A 225 -2.70 -28.24 -15.55
CA GLY A 225 -2.60 -27.56 -16.84
C GLY A 225 -1.83 -26.23 -16.79
N LYS A 226 -1.21 -25.94 -15.64
CA LYS A 226 -0.36 -24.78 -15.42
C LYS A 226 0.61 -25.04 -14.27
N ALA A 227 1.81 -24.49 -14.37
CA ALA A 227 2.79 -24.60 -13.31
C ALA A 227 2.45 -23.69 -12.11
N PRO A 228 2.89 -24.04 -10.89
CA PRO A 228 2.85 -23.15 -9.74
C PRO A 228 3.49 -21.79 -10.06
N PHE A 229 2.87 -20.72 -9.57
CA PHE A 229 3.38 -19.34 -9.68
C PHE A 229 3.60 -18.81 -11.11
N GLN A 230 3.15 -19.52 -12.16
CA GLN A 230 3.34 -19.11 -13.56
C GLN A 230 2.76 -17.73 -13.90
N ASP A 231 1.69 -17.33 -13.21
CA ASP A 231 1.03 -16.03 -13.38
C ASP A 231 1.70 -14.89 -12.56
N MET A 232 2.68 -15.20 -11.72
CA MET A 232 3.38 -14.22 -10.86
C MET A 232 4.59 -13.62 -11.57
N HIS A 233 5.03 -12.44 -11.10
CA HIS A 233 6.31 -11.90 -11.56
C HIS A 233 7.47 -12.83 -11.14
N PRO A 234 8.48 -13.07 -12.00
CA PRO A 234 9.55 -14.04 -11.73
C PRO A 234 10.25 -13.86 -10.38
N THR A 235 10.53 -12.62 -9.96
CA THR A 235 11.18 -12.36 -8.67
C THR A 235 10.32 -12.76 -7.48
N SER A 236 9.00 -12.56 -7.56
CA SER A 236 8.03 -13.01 -6.56
C SER A 236 7.90 -14.53 -6.54
N ALA A 237 7.86 -15.18 -7.71
CA ALA A 237 7.83 -16.64 -7.82
C ALA A 237 9.06 -17.28 -7.14
N LEU A 238 10.26 -16.76 -7.41
CA LEU A 238 11.48 -17.23 -6.76
C LEU A 238 11.47 -17.06 -5.24
N PHE A 239 10.93 -15.93 -4.75
CA PHE A 239 10.79 -15.72 -3.31
C PHE A 239 9.87 -16.77 -2.68
N GLN A 240 8.74 -17.09 -3.34
CA GLN A 240 7.81 -18.13 -2.89
C GLN A 240 8.48 -19.51 -2.86
N ILE A 241 9.22 -19.86 -3.91
CA ILE A 241 9.93 -21.16 -4.01
C ILE A 241 10.90 -21.36 -2.84
N VAL A 242 11.69 -20.34 -2.51
CA VAL A 242 12.70 -20.43 -1.45
C VAL A 242 12.06 -20.42 -0.06
N ARG A 243 11.07 -19.54 0.19
CA ARG A 243 10.60 -19.25 1.56
C ARG A 243 9.37 -20.05 2.00
N ASN A 244 8.49 -20.42 1.09
CA ASN A 244 7.23 -21.09 1.43
C ASN A 244 7.32 -22.60 1.22
N PRO A 245 6.46 -23.39 1.87
CA PRO A 245 6.40 -24.84 1.66
C PRO A 245 6.30 -25.21 0.17
N PRO A 246 6.79 -26.40 -0.23
CA PRO A 246 6.67 -26.89 -1.59
C PRO A 246 5.23 -26.78 -2.13
N PRO A 247 5.05 -26.37 -3.41
CA PRO A 247 3.73 -26.32 -4.01
C PRO A 247 3.14 -27.73 -4.14
N THR A 248 1.81 -27.79 -4.17
CA THR A 248 1.04 -29.02 -4.41
C THR A 248 -0.01 -28.77 -5.49
N LEU A 249 -0.64 -29.82 -5.98
CA LEU A 249 -1.78 -29.72 -6.90
C LEU A 249 -2.89 -28.84 -6.29
N TYR A 250 -3.60 -28.08 -7.13
CA TYR A 250 -4.67 -27.15 -6.71
C TYR A 250 -5.77 -27.86 -5.91
N ARG A 251 -6.01 -29.14 -6.20
CA ARG A 251 -6.93 -30.02 -5.45
C ARG A 251 -6.34 -31.44 -5.35
N PRO A 252 -5.51 -31.73 -4.34
CA PRO A 252 -4.87 -33.04 -4.17
C PRO A 252 -5.89 -34.19 -4.11
N ALA A 253 -7.04 -33.96 -3.46
CA ALA A 253 -8.13 -34.93 -3.33
C ALA A 253 -8.80 -35.37 -4.65
N ASN A 254 -8.51 -34.70 -5.77
CA ASN A 254 -9.00 -35.14 -7.08
C ASN A 254 -8.09 -36.19 -7.75
N TRP A 255 -6.98 -36.53 -7.11
CA TRP A 255 -5.90 -37.33 -7.67
C TRP A 255 -5.56 -38.48 -6.72
N THR A 256 -4.96 -39.55 -7.23
CA THR A 256 -4.57 -40.70 -6.41
C THR A 256 -3.49 -40.33 -5.40
N GLN A 257 -3.42 -41.10 -4.30
CA GLN A 257 -2.38 -40.91 -3.29
C GLN A 257 -0.99 -41.11 -3.90
N ASN A 258 -0.81 -42.13 -4.75
CA ASN A 258 0.44 -42.40 -5.47
C ASN A 258 0.93 -41.18 -6.28
N TYR A 259 0.03 -40.46 -6.96
CA TYR A 259 0.45 -39.28 -7.72
C TYR A 259 0.83 -38.10 -6.82
N ASN A 260 0.09 -37.88 -5.73
CA ASN A 260 0.42 -36.86 -4.75
C ASN A 260 1.76 -37.16 -4.04
N ASP A 261 2.01 -38.43 -3.71
CA ASP A 261 3.26 -38.88 -3.08
C ASP A 261 4.46 -38.71 -4.03
N PHE A 262 4.31 -39.09 -5.31
CA PHE A 262 5.33 -38.85 -6.33
C PHE A 262 5.74 -37.37 -6.41
N ILE A 263 4.77 -36.46 -6.43
CA ILE A 263 5.03 -35.01 -6.45
C ILE A 263 5.73 -34.58 -5.15
N ALA A 264 5.29 -35.08 -3.99
CA ALA A 264 5.86 -34.71 -2.70
C ALA A 264 7.32 -35.15 -2.56
N GLU A 265 7.68 -36.35 -3.03
CA GLU A 265 9.06 -36.85 -3.01
C GLU A 265 9.97 -36.04 -3.97
N CYS A 266 9.49 -35.73 -5.18
CA CYS A 266 10.24 -34.88 -6.10
C CYS A 266 10.48 -33.45 -5.56
N LEU A 267 9.52 -32.92 -4.79
CA LEU A 267 9.55 -31.55 -4.25
C LEU A 267 10.10 -31.48 -2.82
N GLU A 268 10.98 -32.40 -2.43
CA GLU A 268 11.77 -32.27 -1.21
C GLU A 268 12.74 -31.06 -1.34
N LYS A 269 12.63 -30.10 -0.42
CA LYS A 269 13.40 -28.86 -0.49
C LYS A 269 14.87 -29.09 -0.22
N ASN A 270 15.18 -29.93 0.76
CA ASN A 270 16.57 -30.24 1.05
C ASN A 270 17.11 -31.12 -0.09
N PRO A 271 18.02 -30.61 -0.94
CA PRO A 271 18.52 -31.41 -2.05
C PRO A 271 19.17 -32.70 -1.55
N GLU A 272 19.77 -32.72 -0.36
CA GLU A 272 20.42 -33.91 0.20
C GLU A 272 19.45 -35.05 0.49
N HIS A 273 18.20 -34.75 0.84
CA HIS A 273 17.14 -35.73 1.08
C HIS A 273 16.29 -36.01 -0.16
N ARG A 274 16.44 -35.21 -1.22
CA ARG A 274 15.72 -35.43 -2.48
C ARG A 274 16.27 -36.68 -3.17
N PRO A 275 15.40 -37.60 -3.60
CA PRO A 275 15.81 -38.84 -4.24
C PRO A 275 16.54 -38.59 -5.56
N TYR A 276 17.37 -39.54 -5.95
CA TYR A 276 17.94 -39.58 -7.29
C TYR A 276 16.90 -40.07 -8.29
N LEU A 277 17.09 -39.70 -9.56
CA LEU A 277 16.14 -40.06 -10.61
C LEU A 277 15.95 -41.59 -10.77
N MET A 278 17.00 -42.37 -10.46
CA MET A 278 16.94 -43.83 -10.49
C MET A 278 15.96 -44.39 -9.44
N GLU A 279 15.85 -43.75 -8.28
CA GLU A 279 14.89 -44.10 -7.21
C GLU A 279 13.47 -43.66 -7.60
N ILE A 280 13.33 -42.49 -8.22
CA ILE A 280 12.04 -41.99 -8.73
C ILE A 280 11.44 -42.91 -9.80
N MET A 281 12.26 -43.59 -10.60
CA MET A 281 11.80 -44.59 -11.58
C MET A 281 11.09 -45.78 -10.92
N GLU A 282 11.45 -46.13 -9.69
CA GLU A 282 10.89 -47.26 -8.94
C GLU A 282 9.61 -46.88 -8.16
N HIS A 283 9.21 -45.60 -8.17
CA HIS A 283 8.06 -45.11 -7.43
C HIS A 283 6.75 -45.79 -7.89
N PRO A 284 5.81 -46.14 -6.98
CA PRO A 284 4.54 -46.81 -7.29
C PRO A 284 3.70 -46.17 -8.41
N PHE A 285 3.74 -44.83 -8.51
CA PHE A 285 3.06 -44.08 -9.56
C PHE A 285 3.60 -44.35 -10.98
N ILE A 286 4.87 -44.71 -11.11
CA ILE A 286 5.50 -45.06 -12.39
C ILE A 286 5.39 -46.56 -12.65
N THR A 287 5.63 -47.38 -11.62
CA THR A 287 5.61 -48.85 -11.74
C THR A 287 4.21 -49.45 -11.87
N GLN A 288 3.15 -48.68 -11.61
CA GLN A 288 1.76 -49.08 -11.93
C GLN A 288 1.51 -49.24 -13.45
N LEU A 289 2.39 -48.72 -14.30
CA LEU A 289 2.26 -48.85 -15.75
C LEU A 289 2.51 -50.31 -16.19
N PRO A 290 1.67 -50.86 -17.08
CA PRO A 290 1.85 -52.22 -17.57
C PRO A 290 3.16 -52.36 -18.36
N GLU A 291 3.77 -53.54 -18.32
CA GLU A 291 5.01 -53.84 -19.06
C GLU A 291 4.85 -53.66 -20.59
N ASN A 292 3.62 -53.78 -21.11
CA ASN A 292 3.28 -53.49 -22.49
C ASN A 292 2.40 -52.22 -22.59
N ASP A 293 3.06 -51.08 -22.78
CA ASP A 293 2.48 -49.74 -22.80
C ASP A 293 2.08 -49.25 -24.21
N PHE A 294 2.11 -50.13 -25.22
CA PHE A 294 1.76 -49.79 -26.61
C PHE A 294 0.36 -49.16 -26.77
N HIS A 295 -0.61 -49.59 -25.96
CA HIS A 295 -1.96 -49.04 -25.98
C HIS A 295 -2.00 -47.58 -25.47
N LEU A 296 -1.14 -47.19 -24.53
CA LEU A 296 -1.07 -45.80 -24.05
C LEU A 296 -0.51 -44.86 -25.12
N ASN A 297 0.46 -45.31 -25.93
CA ASN A 297 0.91 -44.58 -27.11
C ASN A 297 -0.21 -44.39 -28.14
N ALA A 298 -0.98 -45.46 -28.41
CA ALA A 298 -2.11 -45.40 -29.33
C ALA A 298 -3.24 -44.47 -28.83
N GLU A 299 -3.50 -44.47 -27.52
CA GLU A 299 -4.45 -43.56 -26.89
C GLU A 299 -3.97 -42.10 -26.92
N LEU A 300 -2.70 -41.83 -26.63
CA LEU A 300 -2.11 -40.49 -26.76
C LEU A 300 -2.20 -39.97 -28.19
N LYS A 301 -1.91 -40.83 -29.17
CA LYS A 301 -2.11 -40.52 -30.59
C LYS A 301 -3.55 -40.12 -30.89
N SER A 302 -4.54 -40.89 -30.40
CA SER A 302 -5.95 -40.55 -30.58
C SER A 302 -6.33 -39.23 -29.89
N LEU A 303 -5.74 -38.92 -28.74
CA LEU A 303 -5.95 -37.64 -28.07
C LEU A 303 -5.38 -36.47 -28.87
N LEU A 304 -4.22 -36.65 -29.52
CA LEU A 304 -3.59 -35.65 -30.38
C LEU A 304 -4.43 -35.33 -31.63
N GLU A 305 -5.06 -36.34 -32.25
CA GLU A 305 -5.94 -36.16 -33.41
C GLU A 305 -7.17 -35.27 -33.09
N ASN A 306 -7.53 -35.13 -31.82
CA ASN A 306 -8.65 -34.32 -31.35
C ASN A 306 -8.28 -32.88 -30.98
N VAL A 307 -7.00 -32.48 -31.08
CA VAL A 307 -6.53 -31.11 -30.80
C VAL A 307 -6.69 -30.23 -32.05
N THR A 308 -7.35 -29.08 -31.93
CA THR A 308 -7.59 -28.20 -33.09
C THR A 308 -6.46 -27.18 -33.29
N SER A 309 -6.30 -26.65 -34.50
CA SER A 309 -5.28 -25.62 -34.80
C SER A 309 -5.47 -24.30 -34.05
N GLU A 310 -6.71 -23.97 -33.65
CA GLU A 310 -6.98 -22.80 -32.78
C GLU A 310 -6.43 -22.98 -31.36
N ASP A 311 -6.24 -24.23 -30.91
CA ASP A 311 -5.75 -24.52 -29.56
C ASP A 311 -4.28 -24.14 -29.34
N LEU A 312 -3.51 -24.04 -30.44
CA LEU A 312 -2.05 -23.85 -30.52
C LEU A 312 -1.61 -22.37 -30.57
N ALA A 313 -2.54 -21.42 -30.79
CA ALA A 313 -2.21 -20.04 -31.18
C ALA A 313 -1.83 -19.08 -30.02
N ASN A 314 -2.07 -19.45 -28.75
CA ASN A 314 -1.82 -18.58 -27.59
C ASN A 314 -0.60 -19.02 -26.77
N ARG A 315 0.60 -18.91 -27.37
CA ARG A 315 1.86 -19.19 -26.67
C ARG A 315 2.39 -17.92 -26.00
N SER A 316 2.49 -17.93 -24.67
CA SER A 316 3.16 -16.88 -23.90
C SER A 316 4.66 -16.87 -24.20
N THR A 317 5.25 -15.67 -24.32
CA THR A 317 6.70 -15.51 -24.49
C THR A 317 7.46 -16.14 -23.33
N GLU A 318 8.43 -17.02 -23.62
CA GLU A 318 9.24 -17.64 -22.59
C GLU A 318 10.13 -16.64 -21.86
N ILE A 319 10.27 -16.86 -20.54
CA ILE A 319 11.11 -16.07 -19.64
C ILE A 319 12.14 -17.03 -19.03
N SER A 320 13.42 -16.68 -19.11
CA SER A 320 14.49 -17.42 -18.43
C SER A 320 15.36 -16.48 -17.62
N ILE A 321 15.92 -17.02 -16.54
CA ILE A 321 16.85 -16.33 -15.65
C ILE A 321 18.27 -16.74 -16.02
N ARG A 322 19.16 -15.75 -16.13
CA ARG A 322 20.60 -15.96 -16.37
C ARG A 322 21.41 -15.06 -15.45
N LYS A 323 22.12 -15.63 -14.47
CA LYS A 323 23.06 -14.91 -13.59
C LYS A 323 22.45 -13.66 -12.92
N GLY A 324 21.16 -13.72 -12.55
CA GLY A 324 20.45 -12.59 -11.93
C GLY A 324 19.82 -11.59 -12.92
N TYR A 325 19.80 -11.90 -14.21
CA TYR A 325 19.10 -11.14 -15.25
C TYR A 325 17.91 -11.93 -15.79
N LEU A 326 16.86 -11.21 -16.22
CA LEU A 326 15.68 -11.72 -16.90
C LEU A 326 15.83 -11.49 -18.41
N LYS A 327 15.61 -12.54 -19.19
CA LYS A 327 15.59 -12.45 -20.65
C LYS A 327 14.24 -12.90 -21.18
N LYS A 328 13.58 -12.02 -21.94
CA LYS A 328 12.24 -12.23 -22.53
C LYS A 328 12.40 -12.48 -24.02
N GLY A 329 12.67 -13.71 -24.42
CA GLY A 329 12.87 -14.04 -25.84
C GLY A 329 14.23 -13.62 -26.45
N PRO A 330 14.43 -13.89 -27.75
CA PRO A 330 15.76 -13.90 -28.37
C PRO A 330 16.27 -12.51 -28.80
N SER A 331 15.37 -11.51 -28.88
CA SER A 331 15.66 -10.16 -29.38
C SER A 331 15.54 -9.05 -28.32
N LEU A 332 15.22 -9.38 -27.06
CA LEU A 332 15.13 -8.42 -25.96
C LEU A 332 16.40 -8.47 -25.11
N ASP A 333 16.85 -7.30 -24.66
CA ASP A 333 18.04 -7.14 -23.81
C ASP A 333 17.82 -7.78 -22.44
N GLU A 334 18.92 -8.24 -21.82
CA GLU A 334 18.90 -8.81 -20.48
C GLU A 334 18.60 -7.71 -19.44
N GLU A 335 17.52 -7.88 -18.69
CA GLU A 335 17.13 -6.92 -17.66
C GLU A 335 17.60 -7.37 -16.27
N PRO A 336 18.21 -6.52 -15.44
CA PRO A 336 18.57 -6.90 -14.07
C PRO A 336 17.32 -7.21 -13.25
N MET A 337 17.39 -8.28 -12.45
CA MET A 337 16.35 -8.62 -11.48
C MET A 337 16.42 -7.68 -10.29
N CYS A 338 15.40 -6.86 -10.12
CA CYS A 338 15.25 -6.03 -8.93
C CYS A 338 14.46 -6.77 -7.85
N VAL A 339 14.91 -6.69 -6.61
CA VAL A 339 14.20 -7.31 -5.48
C VAL A 339 13.02 -6.42 -5.07
N ALA A 340 11.83 -7.01 -4.95
CA ALA A 340 10.61 -6.31 -4.55
C ALA A 340 10.54 -6.02 -3.04
N ASP A 341 11.25 -6.81 -2.22
CA ASP A 341 11.37 -6.65 -0.76
C ASP A 341 12.83 -6.52 -0.32
N MET A 342 13.19 -5.37 0.26
CA MET A 342 14.55 -5.10 0.72
C MET A 342 15.00 -5.99 1.88
N ALA A 343 14.08 -6.57 2.66
CA ALA A 343 14.41 -7.52 3.73
C ALA A 343 14.91 -8.87 3.18
N ALA A 344 14.67 -9.15 1.89
CA ALA A 344 15.14 -10.36 1.22
C ALA A 344 16.57 -10.27 0.66
N LEU A 345 17.23 -9.10 0.76
CA LEU A 345 18.60 -8.90 0.30
C LEU A 345 19.61 -9.66 1.18
N GLU A 346 20.55 -10.38 0.57
CA GLU A 346 21.61 -11.10 1.33
C GLU A 346 22.50 -10.12 2.13
N LYS A 347 22.85 -8.98 1.52
CA LYS A 347 23.66 -7.92 2.14
C LYS A 347 22.86 -6.62 2.18
N ILE A 348 22.40 -6.26 3.38
CA ILE A 348 21.66 -5.02 3.62
C ILE A 348 22.66 -3.92 3.98
N THR A 349 23.17 -3.23 2.95
CA THR A 349 23.98 -2.02 3.07
C THR A 349 23.23 -0.83 2.46
N GLU A 350 23.64 0.38 2.85
CA GLU A 350 23.05 1.62 2.33
C GLU A 350 23.18 1.72 0.81
N ASP A 351 24.37 1.45 0.26
CA ASP A 351 24.61 1.54 -1.17
C ASP A 351 23.83 0.48 -1.96
N ASN A 352 23.75 -0.76 -1.45
CA ASN A 352 22.96 -1.82 -2.10
C ASN A 352 21.47 -1.45 -2.18
N ILE A 353 20.91 -0.88 -1.11
CA ILE A 353 19.50 -0.44 -1.12
C ILE A 353 19.30 0.69 -2.14
N ILE A 354 20.20 1.68 -2.16
CA ILE A 354 20.09 2.80 -3.10
C ILE A 354 20.18 2.31 -4.55
N GLU A 355 21.12 1.42 -4.87
CA GLU A 355 21.26 0.82 -6.21
C GLU A 355 19.98 0.08 -6.63
N GLN A 356 19.38 -0.70 -5.72
CA GLN A 356 18.13 -1.41 -6.00
C GLN A 356 16.95 -0.44 -6.20
N LEU A 357 16.84 0.60 -5.36
CA LEU A 357 15.80 1.62 -5.49
C LEU A 357 15.96 2.41 -6.79
N GLU A 358 17.18 2.74 -7.19
CA GLU A 358 17.47 3.42 -8.44
C GLU A 358 17.11 2.56 -9.65
N ALA A 359 17.49 1.28 -9.63
CA ALA A 359 17.16 0.33 -10.69
C ALA A 359 15.64 0.16 -10.85
N ARG A 360 14.89 0.06 -9.74
CA ARG A 360 13.41 0.02 -9.74
C ARG A 360 12.81 1.32 -10.24
N TYR A 361 13.30 2.45 -9.75
CA TYR A 361 12.79 3.77 -10.12
C TYR A 361 12.96 4.06 -11.62
N ARG A 362 14.08 3.63 -12.23
CA ARG A 362 14.30 3.71 -13.70
C ARG A 362 13.26 2.91 -14.50
N LYS A 363 12.70 1.84 -13.93
CA LYS A 363 11.61 1.06 -14.53
C LYS A 363 10.20 1.62 -14.24
N ASN A 364 10.11 2.75 -13.56
CA ASN A 364 8.88 3.32 -13.00
C ASN A 364 8.24 2.50 -11.86
N ASP A 365 9.00 1.59 -11.24
CA ASP A 365 8.57 0.87 -10.04
C ASP A 365 8.84 1.74 -8.80
N THR A 366 7.86 2.56 -8.44
CA THR A 366 7.99 3.53 -7.35
C THR A 366 7.75 2.95 -5.95
N TYR A 367 7.22 1.75 -5.88
CA TYR A 367 6.87 1.08 -4.63
C TYR A 367 7.80 -0.09 -4.37
N THR A 368 8.20 -0.24 -3.11
CA THR A 368 9.12 -1.29 -2.66
C THR A 368 8.75 -1.72 -1.25
N PHE A 369 8.72 -3.02 -0.97
CA PHE A 369 8.50 -3.51 0.40
C PHE A 369 9.79 -3.52 1.23
N ILE A 370 9.63 -3.41 2.53
CA ILE A 370 10.66 -3.66 3.55
C ILE A 370 10.00 -4.50 4.63
N GLY A 371 9.93 -5.82 4.43
CA GLY A 371 9.03 -6.66 5.21
C GLY A 371 7.59 -6.13 5.13
N ASP A 372 6.94 -5.93 6.27
CA ASP A 372 5.57 -5.40 6.41
C ASP A 372 5.41 -3.89 6.15
N VAL A 373 6.51 -3.14 5.96
CA VAL A 373 6.49 -1.70 5.68
C VAL A 373 6.54 -1.43 4.16
N LEU A 374 5.78 -0.45 3.67
CA LEU A 374 5.83 -0.02 2.28
C LEU A 374 6.63 1.27 2.12
N LEU A 375 7.62 1.25 1.22
CA LEU A 375 8.38 2.42 0.78
C LEU A 375 7.83 2.93 -0.55
N PHE A 376 7.63 4.24 -0.66
CA PHE A 376 7.19 4.93 -1.87
C PHE A 376 8.18 6.04 -2.24
N LEU A 377 8.70 6.02 -3.46
CA LEU A 377 9.52 7.08 -4.04
C LEU A 377 8.66 7.91 -4.99
N ASN A 378 8.49 9.21 -4.71
CA ASN A 378 7.66 10.07 -5.53
C ASN A 378 8.27 10.25 -6.95
N PRO A 379 7.59 9.83 -8.03
CA PRO A 379 8.12 9.96 -9.38
C PRO A 379 8.00 11.38 -9.96
N ASN A 380 7.31 12.30 -9.27
CA ASN A 380 6.97 13.65 -9.74
C ASN A 380 6.26 13.66 -11.11
N LYS A 381 5.56 12.56 -11.44
CA LYS A 381 4.73 12.41 -12.64
C LYS A 381 3.55 11.50 -12.36
N LEU A 382 2.52 11.60 -13.18
CA LEU A 382 1.39 10.68 -13.13
C LEU A 382 1.78 9.32 -13.71
N LEU A 383 1.41 8.26 -13.01
CA LEU A 383 1.61 6.87 -13.44
C LEU A 383 0.25 6.21 -13.68
N ASP A 384 0.16 5.37 -14.71
CA ASP A 384 -1.05 4.61 -15.04
C ASP A 384 -1.17 3.32 -14.22
N ILE A 385 -0.97 3.42 -12.91
CA ILE A 385 -0.99 2.27 -11.96
C ILE A 385 -2.18 2.33 -10.98
N TYR A 386 -3.07 3.32 -11.15
CA TYR A 386 -4.20 3.55 -10.26
C TYR A 386 -5.56 3.35 -10.95
N GLY A 387 -5.58 2.66 -12.10
CA GLY A 387 -6.78 2.36 -12.87
C GLY A 387 -7.60 1.18 -12.33
N TYR A 388 -8.79 0.95 -12.93
CA TYR A 388 -9.70 -0.15 -12.59
C TYR A 388 -9.04 -1.53 -12.64
N GLN A 389 -8.12 -1.72 -13.59
CA GLN A 389 -7.36 -2.97 -13.74
C GLN A 389 -6.55 -3.26 -12.48
N PHE A 390 -5.90 -2.25 -11.89
CA PHE A 390 -5.12 -2.38 -10.67
C PHE A 390 -6.00 -2.57 -9.43
N TYR A 391 -7.13 -1.88 -9.35
CA TYR A 391 -8.12 -2.14 -8.30
C TYR A 391 -8.52 -3.63 -8.26
N SER A 392 -8.80 -4.22 -9.43
CA SER A 392 -9.17 -5.63 -9.55
C SER A 392 -7.99 -6.58 -9.32
N LYS A 393 -6.78 -6.18 -9.73
CA LYS A 393 -5.55 -6.97 -9.55
C LYS A 393 -5.21 -7.19 -8.08
N TYR A 394 -5.38 -6.18 -7.24
CA TYR A 394 -5.00 -6.24 -5.81
C TYR A 394 -6.13 -6.64 -4.87
N LYS A 395 -7.37 -6.72 -5.34
CA LYS A 395 -8.53 -7.07 -4.52
C LYS A 395 -8.48 -8.50 -4.02
N PHE A 396 -8.57 -8.68 -2.70
CA PHE A 396 -8.56 -10.00 -2.04
C PHE A 396 -7.35 -10.83 -2.44
N LYS A 397 -6.18 -10.18 -2.47
CA LYS A 397 -4.91 -10.80 -2.82
C LYS A 397 -3.94 -10.66 -1.68
N SER A 398 -3.10 -11.68 -1.55
CA SER A 398 -1.99 -11.61 -0.62
C SER A 398 -0.92 -10.64 -1.14
N ARG A 399 -0.10 -10.13 -0.23
CA ARG A 399 0.98 -9.20 -0.55
C ARG A 399 1.94 -9.73 -1.63
N SER A 400 2.30 -11.00 -1.56
CA SER A 400 3.23 -11.71 -2.46
C SER A 400 2.62 -12.14 -3.78
N ASP A 401 1.28 -12.09 -3.91
CA ASP A 401 0.61 -12.41 -5.17
C ASP A 401 0.91 -11.36 -6.24
N ASN A 402 1.25 -10.13 -5.83
CA ASN A 402 1.46 -9.00 -6.72
C ASN A 402 2.73 -8.21 -6.36
N GLU A 403 3.20 -7.38 -7.29
CA GLU A 403 4.28 -6.42 -7.04
C GLU A 403 3.89 -5.40 -5.96
N PRO A 404 4.87 -4.78 -5.27
CA PRO A 404 4.59 -3.79 -4.23
C PRO A 404 3.72 -2.65 -4.74
N HIS A 405 2.68 -2.31 -3.99
CA HIS A 405 1.76 -1.24 -4.35
C HIS A 405 0.98 -0.75 -3.14
N ILE A 406 0.53 0.50 -3.14
CA ILE A 406 -0.27 1.05 -2.04
C ILE A 406 -1.59 0.30 -1.82
N PHE A 407 -2.15 -0.28 -2.88
CA PHE A 407 -3.37 -1.08 -2.82
C PHE A 407 -3.18 -2.38 -2.05
N SER A 408 -1.99 -2.97 -2.02
CA SER A 408 -1.76 -4.18 -1.21
C SER A 408 -1.90 -3.86 0.28
N ILE A 409 -1.39 -2.71 0.74
CA ILE A 409 -1.51 -2.27 2.13
C ILE A 409 -2.97 -2.01 2.50
N ALA A 410 -3.73 -1.35 1.61
CA ALA A 410 -5.15 -1.11 1.82
C ALA A 410 -5.98 -2.42 1.85
N ASP A 411 -5.67 -3.38 0.97
CA ASP A 411 -6.35 -4.68 0.93
C ASP A 411 -6.00 -5.53 2.15
N SER A 412 -4.72 -5.60 2.57
CA SER A 412 -4.31 -6.28 3.79
C SER A 412 -4.96 -5.69 5.04
N ALA A 413 -5.02 -4.37 5.17
CA ALA A 413 -5.74 -3.72 6.26
C ALA A 413 -7.24 -4.05 6.23
N TYR A 414 -7.87 -4.06 5.05
CA TYR A 414 -9.28 -4.39 4.90
C TYR A 414 -9.60 -5.85 5.25
N GLN A 415 -8.79 -6.79 4.79
CA GLN A 415 -8.93 -8.20 5.14
C GLN A 415 -8.73 -8.43 6.64
N ASN A 416 -7.65 -7.91 7.22
CA ASN A 416 -7.35 -8.10 8.65
C ASN A 416 -8.42 -7.47 9.55
N MET A 417 -8.98 -6.31 9.18
CA MET A 417 -10.14 -5.75 9.88
C MET A 417 -11.33 -6.72 9.91
N LEU A 418 -11.65 -7.37 8.79
CA LEU A 418 -12.79 -8.30 8.68
C LEU A 418 -12.53 -9.64 9.36
N HIS A 419 -11.29 -10.12 9.31
CA HIS A 419 -10.92 -11.42 9.87
C HIS A 419 -10.69 -11.36 11.37
N HIS A 420 -10.08 -10.29 11.88
CA HIS A 420 -9.72 -10.19 13.30
C HIS A 420 -10.73 -9.41 14.12
N ASN A 421 -11.68 -8.71 13.48
CA ASN A 421 -12.63 -7.81 14.15
C ASN A 421 -11.91 -6.78 15.04
N THR A 422 -10.70 -6.38 14.62
CA THR A 422 -9.89 -5.35 15.27
C THR A 422 -9.74 -4.15 14.34
N PRO A 423 -9.76 -2.92 14.88
CA PRO A 423 -9.46 -1.73 14.12
C PRO A 423 -8.08 -1.79 13.47
N GLN A 424 -7.97 -1.18 12.29
CA GLN A 424 -6.71 -1.10 11.55
C GLN A 424 -6.35 0.36 11.31
N HIS A 425 -5.06 0.69 11.32
CA HIS A 425 -4.57 2.04 11.12
C HIS A 425 -3.49 2.06 10.03
N ILE A 426 -3.58 3.00 9.08
CA ILE A 426 -2.56 3.23 8.06
C ILE A 426 -1.92 4.60 8.34
N VAL A 427 -0.62 4.59 8.63
CA VAL A 427 0.16 5.78 8.98
C VAL A 427 1.07 6.14 7.82
N ILE A 428 0.88 7.32 7.24
CA ILE A 428 1.68 7.84 6.13
C ILE A 428 2.65 8.87 6.69
N SER A 429 3.95 8.71 6.41
CA SER A 429 5.00 9.64 6.89
C SER A 429 6.03 9.91 5.80
N GLY A 430 6.76 11.01 5.95
CA GLY A 430 7.75 11.50 4.99
C GLY A 430 7.84 13.03 4.96
N GLU A 431 8.90 13.57 4.37
CA GLU A 431 9.14 15.02 4.23
C GLU A 431 8.12 15.70 3.32
N ILE A 432 8.12 17.03 3.23
CA ILE A 432 7.32 17.78 2.23
C ILE A 432 7.68 17.28 0.82
N MET A 433 6.72 17.31 -0.12
CA MET A 433 6.88 16.86 -1.52
C MET A 433 7.14 15.35 -1.72
N SER A 434 7.09 14.53 -0.68
CA SER A 434 7.22 13.07 -0.80
C SER A 434 5.97 12.35 -1.34
N GLY A 435 4.87 13.06 -1.59
CA GLY A 435 3.65 12.49 -2.18
C GLY A 435 2.63 11.90 -1.19
N LYS A 436 2.77 12.16 0.12
CA LYS A 436 1.87 11.64 1.19
C LYS A 436 0.38 11.81 0.88
N THR A 437 -0.04 13.03 0.55
CA THR A 437 -1.44 13.37 0.27
C THR A 437 -2.01 12.62 -0.94
N GLN A 438 -1.17 12.29 -1.93
CA GLN A 438 -1.60 11.48 -3.07
C GLN A 438 -1.81 10.03 -2.64
N GLN A 439 -0.87 9.47 -1.87
CA GLN A 439 -0.99 8.11 -1.31
C GLN A 439 -2.25 7.96 -0.44
N PHE A 440 -2.55 8.95 0.39
CA PHE A 440 -3.79 9.04 1.16
C PHE A 440 -5.04 8.90 0.28
N LYS A 441 -5.12 9.65 -0.84
CA LYS A 441 -6.25 9.56 -1.78
C LYS A 441 -6.33 8.19 -2.45
N HIS A 442 -5.19 7.60 -2.84
CA HIS A 442 -5.16 6.27 -3.45
C HIS A 442 -5.67 5.18 -2.50
N ILE A 443 -5.28 5.22 -1.22
CA ILE A 443 -5.79 4.33 -0.18
C ILE A 443 -7.31 4.47 -0.05
N ILE A 444 -7.82 5.69 0.12
CA ILE A 444 -9.26 5.93 0.24
C ILE A 444 -9.99 5.36 -0.97
N ASN A 445 -9.55 5.66 -2.18
CA ASN A 445 -10.20 5.17 -3.39
C ASN A 445 -10.21 3.64 -3.48
N HIS A 446 -9.15 2.96 -3.01
CA HIS A 446 -9.10 1.50 -2.98
C HIS A 446 -10.04 0.90 -1.94
N LEU A 447 -10.06 1.45 -0.73
CA LEU A 447 -10.99 1.01 0.32
C LEU A 447 -12.46 1.22 -0.09
N LEU A 448 -12.74 2.31 -0.81
CA LEU A 448 -14.06 2.58 -1.39
C LEU A 448 -14.46 1.53 -2.46
N PHE A 449 -13.48 1.01 -3.20
CA PHE A 449 -13.68 -0.06 -4.18
C PHE A 449 -13.89 -1.43 -3.52
N LEU A 450 -13.11 -1.76 -2.47
CA LEU A 450 -13.22 -3.02 -1.74
C LEU A 450 -14.56 -3.14 -1.03
N GLY A 451 -14.94 -2.11 -0.26
CA GLY A 451 -16.18 -2.09 0.50
C GLY A 451 -17.39 -1.56 -0.26
N TRP A 452 -17.38 -1.61 -1.60
CA TRP A 452 -18.39 -0.96 -2.44
C TRP A 452 -19.83 -1.22 -1.99
N ASN A 453 -20.56 -0.15 -1.66
CA ASN A 453 -21.95 -0.21 -1.18
C ASN A 453 -22.87 0.79 -1.91
N GLY A 454 -22.59 1.05 -3.19
CA GLY A 454 -23.31 2.02 -4.01
C GLY A 454 -22.59 3.36 -4.13
N LYS A 455 -22.83 4.05 -5.25
CA LYS A 455 -22.07 5.22 -5.68
C LYS A 455 -22.22 6.43 -4.74
N GLN A 456 -23.39 6.61 -4.13
CA GLN A 456 -23.70 7.83 -3.36
C GLN A 456 -22.80 8.03 -2.13
N ILE A 457 -22.53 6.98 -1.35
CA ILE A 457 -21.72 7.11 -0.12
C ILE A 457 -20.25 7.33 -0.48
N SER A 458 -19.73 6.54 -1.42
CA SER A 458 -18.35 6.65 -1.88
C SER A 458 -18.06 8.03 -2.46
N ASP A 459 -18.96 8.59 -3.27
CA ASP A 459 -18.81 9.93 -3.82
C ASP A 459 -18.86 11.01 -2.72
N LYS A 460 -19.73 10.85 -1.71
CA LYS A 460 -19.78 11.75 -0.55
C LYS A 460 -18.46 11.74 0.23
N ILE A 461 -17.85 10.57 0.47
CA ILE A 461 -16.55 10.48 1.18
C ILE A 461 -15.45 11.20 0.39
N LYS A 462 -15.38 10.99 -0.93
CA LYS A 462 -14.39 11.69 -1.78
C LYS A 462 -14.59 13.21 -1.76
N LYS A 463 -15.84 13.67 -1.92
CA LYS A 463 -16.17 15.09 -1.90
C LYS A 463 -15.88 15.73 -0.54
N ALA A 464 -16.11 15.03 0.56
CA ALA A 464 -15.73 15.50 1.89
C ALA A 464 -14.22 15.74 1.99
N VAL A 465 -13.40 14.79 1.53
CA VAL A 465 -11.94 14.97 1.50
C VAL A 465 -11.53 16.18 0.65
N GLU A 466 -12.15 16.39 -0.51
CA GLU A 466 -11.88 17.56 -1.36
C GLU A 466 -12.22 18.88 -0.66
N VAL A 467 -13.38 18.95 0.02
CA VAL A 467 -13.78 20.12 0.82
C VAL A 467 -12.75 20.38 1.92
N ILE A 468 -12.39 19.36 2.70
CA ILE A 468 -11.43 19.49 3.80
C ILE A 468 -10.09 20.04 3.30
N GLN A 469 -9.60 19.53 2.17
CA GLN A 469 -8.35 20.01 1.56
C GLN A 469 -8.44 21.44 1.06
N ALA A 470 -9.59 21.90 0.54
CA ALA A 470 -9.76 23.30 0.12
C ALA A 470 -9.60 24.29 1.29
N PHE A 471 -10.09 23.94 2.48
CA PHE A 471 -9.91 24.72 3.71
C PHE A 471 -8.59 24.44 4.43
N GLY A 472 -7.95 23.31 4.12
CA GLY A 472 -6.80 22.82 4.84
C GLY A 472 -5.45 23.06 4.16
N ASN A 473 -5.44 23.28 2.86
CA ASN A 473 -4.21 23.39 2.08
C ASN A 473 -3.84 24.84 1.78
N ALA A 474 -2.53 25.06 1.66
CA ALA A 474 -1.97 26.35 1.29
C ALA A 474 -0.70 26.17 0.43
N ALA A 475 -0.34 27.20 -0.32
CA ALA A 475 0.94 27.23 -1.01
C ALA A 475 2.07 27.67 -0.05
N THR A 476 3.19 26.95 -0.11
CA THR A 476 4.43 27.24 0.61
C THR A 476 5.55 27.57 -0.39
N PRO A 477 6.70 28.10 0.06
CA PRO A 477 7.83 28.40 -0.85
C PRO A 477 8.29 27.19 -1.66
N LEU A 478 8.11 25.98 -1.10
CA LEU A 478 8.55 24.71 -1.68
C LEU A 478 7.47 24.02 -2.52
N HIS A 479 6.18 24.28 -2.29
CA HIS A 479 5.10 23.51 -2.92
C HIS A 479 3.79 24.30 -3.01
N ASP A 480 3.10 24.24 -4.15
CA ASP A 480 1.88 25.03 -4.44
C ASP A 480 0.63 24.56 -3.68
N ASN A 481 0.58 23.29 -3.27
CA ASN A 481 -0.56 22.67 -2.61
C ASN A 481 -0.13 21.77 -1.44
N SER A 482 0.34 22.38 -0.34
CA SER A 482 0.81 21.67 0.85
C SER A 482 -0.31 21.49 1.88
N THR A 483 -0.44 20.29 2.45
CA THR A 483 -1.37 20.01 3.56
C THR A 483 -0.95 20.82 4.80
N ARG A 484 -1.83 21.68 5.33
CA ARG A 484 -1.58 22.51 6.52
C ARG A 484 -2.43 22.14 7.76
N HIS A 485 -2.73 20.85 7.91
CA HIS A 485 -3.36 20.25 9.09
C HIS A 485 -2.96 18.77 9.23
N ALA A 486 -3.25 18.17 10.40
CA ALA A 486 -3.25 16.72 10.58
C ALA A 486 -4.68 16.20 10.40
N LEU A 487 -4.89 15.29 9.44
CA LEU A 487 -6.19 14.70 9.15
C LEU A 487 -6.18 13.21 9.50
N TYR A 488 -6.99 12.84 10.48
CA TYR A 488 -7.30 11.44 10.77
C TYR A 488 -8.66 11.09 10.18
N THR A 489 -8.69 10.16 9.22
CA THR A 489 -9.90 9.72 8.53
C THR A 489 -10.20 8.28 8.88
N GLN A 490 -11.35 8.02 9.48
CA GLN A 490 -11.83 6.68 9.78
C GLN A 490 -12.90 6.27 8.78
N ILE A 491 -12.60 5.27 7.95
CA ILE A 491 -13.61 4.64 7.08
C ILE A 491 -14.22 3.48 7.86
N THR A 492 -15.55 3.49 7.94
CA THR A 492 -16.33 2.50 8.70
C THR A 492 -17.01 1.50 7.76
N PHE A 493 -17.09 0.26 8.21
CA PHE A 493 -17.65 -0.85 7.46
C PHE A 493 -18.68 -1.61 8.31
N SER A 494 -19.66 -2.21 7.64
CA SER A 494 -20.56 -3.20 8.22
C SER A 494 -19.86 -4.54 8.41
N ASN A 495 -20.46 -5.44 9.19
CA ASN A 495 -19.98 -6.83 9.35
C ASN A 495 -19.92 -7.62 8.02
N SER A 496 -20.57 -7.13 6.97
CA SER A 496 -20.49 -7.72 5.62
C SER A 496 -19.32 -7.19 4.78
N GLY A 497 -18.50 -6.30 5.34
CA GLY A 497 -17.42 -5.60 4.64
C GLY A 497 -17.85 -4.42 3.78
N LYS A 498 -19.15 -4.14 3.68
CA LYS A 498 -19.67 -2.97 2.94
C LYS A 498 -19.47 -1.67 3.73
N ILE A 499 -19.13 -0.58 3.04
CA ILE A 499 -18.95 0.76 3.64
C ILE A 499 -20.25 1.22 4.29
N SER A 500 -20.14 1.64 5.54
CA SER A 500 -21.23 2.27 6.30
C SER A 500 -21.08 3.79 6.38
N GLY A 501 -19.87 4.34 6.25
CA GLY A 501 -19.63 5.79 6.28
C GLY A 501 -18.19 6.14 6.59
N ALA A 502 -17.94 7.41 6.95
CA ALA A 502 -16.63 7.89 7.39
C ALA A 502 -16.75 8.88 8.56
N ILE A 503 -15.63 9.09 9.25
CA ILE A 503 -15.44 10.08 10.31
C ILE A 503 -14.14 10.81 10.06
N PHE A 504 -14.16 12.14 10.15
CA PHE A 504 -12.99 12.99 9.91
C PHE A 504 -12.65 13.77 11.16
N TRP A 505 -11.41 13.68 11.63
CA TRP A 505 -10.85 14.56 12.66
C TRP A 505 -9.75 15.41 12.06
N LEU A 506 -9.92 16.73 12.19
CA LEU A 506 -8.91 17.70 11.78
C LEU A 506 -8.25 18.26 13.04
N TYR A 507 -6.95 18.02 13.12
CA TYR A 507 -6.09 18.42 14.23
C TYR A 507 -5.03 19.42 13.73
N GLN A 508 -4.54 20.26 14.64
CA GLN A 508 -3.39 21.15 14.39
C GLN A 508 -3.53 21.98 13.09
N LEU A 509 -4.68 22.62 12.86
CA LEU A 509 -4.81 23.57 11.74
C LEU A 509 -3.84 24.73 11.96
N GLU A 510 -3.03 25.06 10.95
CA GLU A 510 -2.07 26.18 11.01
C GLU A 510 -2.79 27.54 10.86
N LYS A 511 -3.70 27.84 11.79
CA LYS A 511 -4.56 29.04 11.75
C LYS A 511 -3.78 30.36 11.76
N TRP A 512 -2.55 30.39 12.32
CA TRP A 512 -1.69 31.58 12.36
C TRP A 512 -1.36 32.14 10.96
N ARG A 513 -1.38 31.27 9.94
CA ARG A 513 -1.22 31.64 8.53
C ARG A 513 -2.25 32.66 8.04
N VAL A 514 -3.46 32.66 8.62
CA VAL A 514 -4.54 33.58 8.23
C VAL A 514 -4.08 35.04 8.32
N THR A 515 -3.29 35.37 9.35
CA THR A 515 -2.83 36.74 9.63
C THR A 515 -1.32 36.94 9.46
N GLY A 516 -0.54 35.86 9.36
CA GLY A 516 0.93 35.88 9.36
C GLY A 516 1.60 36.14 8.01
N ASN A 517 0.84 36.44 6.95
CA ASN A 517 1.33 36.49 5.56
C ASN A 517 2.21 37.70 5.16
N ARG A 518 2.96 38.30 6.09
CA ARG A 518 3.92 39.35 5.72
C ARG A 518 5.18 38.80 5.05
N SER A 519 5.46 37.50 5.16
CA SER A 519 6.54 36.87 4.40
C SER A 519 6.18 36.80 2.90
N PRO A 520 7.05 37.29 1.99
CA PRO A 520 6.77 37.33 0.55
C PRO A 520 6.59 35.94 -0.08
N TYR A 521 6.99 34.87 0.61
CA TYR A 521 7.07 33.52 0.07
C TYR A 521 5.92 32.57 0.49
N HIS A 522 5.10 32.95 1.48
CA HIS A 522 4.00 32.10 1.99
C HIS A 522 2.63 32.62 1.53
N ALA A 523 1.77 31.73 1.00
CA ALA A 523 0.39 32.04 0.67
C ALA A 523 -0.59 31.75 1.83
N ASN A 524 -1.77 32.37 1.76
CA ASN A 524 -2.88 31.99 2.65
C ASN A 524 -3.50 30.65 2.23
N PHE A 525 -4.48 30.17 3.00
CA PHE A 525 -5.27 29.00 2.61
C PHE A 525 -5.94 29.21 1.25
N HIS A 526 -5.99 28.15 0.44
CA HIS A 526 -6.55 28.19 -0.92
C HIS A 526 -7.97 28.74 -0.96
N ILE A 527 -8.78 28.43 0.06
CA ILE A 527 -10.18 28.86 0.16
C ILE A 527 -10.37 30.38 0.06
N PHE A 528 -9.45 31.20 0.59
CA PHE A 528 -9.60 32.64 0.51
C PHE A 528 -9.45 33.16 -0.93
N TYR A 529 -8.55 32.56 -1.71
CA TYR A 529 -8.38 32.86 -3.13
C TYR A 529 -9.57 32.34 -3.95
N TYR A 530 -10.02 31.11 -3.66
CA TYR A 530 -11.21 30.53 -4.30
C TYR A 530 -12.43 31.41 -4.09
N LEU A 531 -12.66 31.87 -2.85
CA LEU A 531 -13.77 32.75 -2.53
C LEU A 531 -13.67 34.08 -3.28
N TYR A 532 -12.54 34.79 -3.17
CA TYR A 532 -12.41 36.12 -3.77
C TYR A 532 -12.54 36.08 -5.29
N ASP A 533 -11.75 35.23 -5.95
CA ASP A 533 -11.76 35.13 -7.41
C ASP A 533 -13.05 34.52 -7.94
N GLY A 534 -13.63 33.57 -7.19
CA GLY A 534 -14.92 32.98 -7.48
C GLY A 534 -16.05 34.00 -7.46
N LEU A 535 -16.18 34.77 -6.37
CA LEU A 535 -17.16 35.85 -6.25
C LEU A 535 -16.93 36.97 -7.26
N SER A 536 -15.67 37.29 -7.56
CA SER A 536 -15.29 38.25 -8.61
C SER A 536 -15.79 37.80 -9.98
N SER A 537 -15.59 36.51 -10.31
CA SER A 537 -16.07 35.93 -11.58
C SER A 537 -17.60 35.85 -11.69
N GLU A 538 -18.29 35.69 -10.55
CA GLU A 538 -19.74 35.65 -10.47
C GLU A 538 -20.38 37.05 -10.37
N GLY A 539 -19.59 38.11 -10.23
CA GLY A 539 -20.08 39.48 -10.04
C GLY A 539 -20.76 39.71 -8.69
N ASN A 540 -20.44 38.93 -7.66
CA ASN A 540 -21.15 38.90 -6.38
C ASN A 540 -20.31 39.39 -5.19
N LEU A 541 -19.22 40.14 -5.44
CA LEU A 541 -18.35 40.65 -4.38
C LEU A 541 -19.07 41.63 -3.44
N GLU A 542 -19.90 42.51 -4.00
CA GLU A 542 -20.60 43.56 -3.26
C GLU A 542 -21.57 43.00 -2.21
N THR A 543 -22.22 41.87 -2.50
CA THR A 543 -23.09 41.15 -1.55
C THR A 543 -22.34 40.72 -0.29
N TYR A 544 -21.05 40.47 -0.39
CA TYR A 544 -20.18 40.10 0.73
C TYR A 544 -19.33 41.28 1.22
N MET A 545 -19.69 42.52 0.86
CA MET A 545 -19.00 43.76 1.26
C MET A 545 -17.52 43.81 0.82
N LEU A 546 -17.17 43.08 -0.25
CA LEU A 546 -15.84 43.05 -0.83
C LEU A 546 -15.75 43.97 -2.07
N GLU A 547 -14.57 44.51 -2.32
CA GLU A 547 -14.27 45.50 -3.35
C GLU A 547 -13.41 44.86 -4.45
N ARG A 548 -13.69 45.23 -5.71
CA ARG A 548 -12.92 44.78 -6.88
C ARG A 548 -11.56 45.49 -6.89
N GLU A 549 -10.50 44.78 -7.30
CA GLU A 549 -9.14 45.32 -7.48
C GLU A 549 -8.43 45.84 -6.20
N LYS A 550 -9.04 45.70 -5.01
CA LYS A 550 -8.40 46.04 -3.74
C LYS A 550 -7.42 44.96 -3.28
N SER A 551 -6.18 45.36 -2.97
CA SER A 551 -5.17 44.48 -2.38
C SER A 551 -5.34 44.40 -0.86
N TYR A 552 -6.16 43.45 -0.41
CA TYR A 552 -6.40 43.20 1.01
C TYR A 552 -5.12 42.84 1.78
N CYS A 553 -5.02 43.26 3.04
CA CYS A 553 -3.87 43.10 3.92
C CYS A 553 -3.46 41.64 4.07
N TYR A 554 -4.42 40.71 4.23
CA TYR A 554 -4.14 39.28 4.33
C TYR A 554 -3.77 38.61 2.99
N PHE A 555 -3.83 39.36 1.87
CA PHE A 555 -3.38 38.96 0.54
C PHE A 555 -2.13 39.70 0.06
N ARG A 556 -1.76 40.84 0.66
CA ARG A 556 -0.64 41.69 0.25
C ARG A 556 0.70 40.97 0.31
N ARG A 557 1.59 41.34 -0.61
CA ARG A 557 3.00 40.96 -0.66
C ARG A 557 3.83 42.17 -0.26
N GLU A 558 4.59 42.09 0.83
CA GLU A 558 5.68 43.04 1.06
C GLU A 558 6.83 42.58 0.15
N ILE A 559 7.04 43.27 -0.98
CA ILE A 559 8.17 43.02 -1.88
C ILE A 559 9.22 44.10 -1.57
N SER A 560 10.42 43.71 -1.16
CA SER A 560 11.56 44.64 -1.14
C SER A 560 12.16 44.77 -2.55
N GLU A 561 12.78 45.90 -2.89
CA GLU A 561 13.43 46.12 -4.20
C GLU A 561 14.54 45.09 -4.51
N GLU A 562 15.05 44.37 -3.50
CA GLU A 562 16.09 43.34 -3.62
C GLU A 562 15.54 41.93 -3.91
N ASP A 563 14.23 41.67 -3.71
CA ASP A 563 13.61 40.32 -3.86
C ASP A 563 13.23 39.94 -5.31
N VAL A 564 13.64 40.73 -6.31
CA VAL A 564 13.23 40.56 -7.72
C VAL A 564 13.79 39.27 -8.35
N ASP A 565 14.87 38.71 -7.79
CA ASP A 565 15.58 37.55 -8.36
C ASP A 565 15.04 36.18 -7.92
N HIS A 566 14.18 36.12 -6.90
CA HIS A 566 13.56 34.87 -6.43
C HIS A 566 12.06 34.84 -6.73
N LYS A 567 11.70 34.46 -7.96
CA LYS A 567 10.31 34.16 -8.32
C LYS A 567 9.81 32.97 -7.49
N ALA A 568 9.03 33.25 -6.44
CA ALA A 568 8.19 32.24 -5.79
C ALA A 568 7.36 31.48 -6.85
N PRO A 569 7.10 30.18 -6.69
CA PRO A 569 6.33 29.41 -7.66
C PRO A 569 4.96 30.05 -7.92
N LEU A 570 4.53 30.12 -9.18
CA LEU A 570 3.19 30.58 -9.58
C LEU A 570 2.12 29.78 -8.83
N GLY A 571 1.47 30.41 -7.85
CA GLY A 571 0.54 29.76 -6.93
C GLY A 571 -0.92 30.14 -7.18
N PRO A 572 -1.84 29.81 -6.25
CA PRO A 572 -3.22 30.29 -6.29
C PRO A 572 -3.30 31.81 -6.41
N ARG A 573 -2.35 32.55 -5.81
CA ARG A 573 -2.27 34.02 -5.90
C ARG A 573 -2.23 34.55 -7.35
N ASP A 574 -1.69 33.77 -8.28
CA ASP A 574 -1.41 34.21 -9.65
C ASP A 574 -2.36 33.55 -10.67
N ARG A 575 -3.39 32.82 -10.22
CA ARG A 575 -4.24 31.97 -11.07
C ARG A 575 -5.75 32.18 -10.83
N PRO A 576 -6.29 33.39 -11.04
CA PRO A 576 -7.69 33.71 -10.72
C PRO A 576 -8.72 32.83 -11.46
N GLU A 577 -8.48 32.50 -12.73
CA GLU A 577 -9.37 31.64 -13.52
C GLU A 577 -9.46 30.22 -12.96
N THR A 578 -8.31 29.67 -12.52
CA THR A 578 -8.25 28.35 -11.88
C THR A 578 -8.99 28.37 -10.54
N ASN A 579 -8.79 29.43 -9.74
CA ASN A 579 -9.45 29.59 -8.45
C ASN A 579 -10.97 29.69 -8.57
N ALA A 580 -11.47 30.43 -9.57
CA ALA A 580 -12.90 30.51 -9.86
C ALA A 580 -13.50 29.15 -10.24
N ALA A 581 -12.77 28.34 -11.02
CA ALA A 581 -13.19 26.97 -11.32
C ALA A 581 -13.21 26.07 -10.07
N CYS A 582 -12.17 26.18 -9.21
CA CYS A 582 -12.11 25.47 -7.95
C CYS A 582 -13.26 25.87 -7.00
N PHE A 583 -13.63 27.14 -6.95
CA PHE A 583 -14.76 27.63 -6.14
C PHE A 583 -16.10 27.04 -6.59
N ARG A 584 -16.34 26.99 -7.90
CA ARG A 584 -17.54 26.36 -8.46
C ARG A 584 -17.61 24.87 -8.11
N LYS A 585 -16.49 24.16 -8.28
CA LYS A 585 -16.38 22.74 -7.89
C LYS A 585 -16.63 22.57 -6.38
N LEU A 586 -16.14 23.49 -5.55
CA LEU A 586 -16.36 23.44 -4.10
C LEU A 586 -17.84 23.60 -3.75
N LYS A 587 -18.56 24.55 -4.35
CA LYS A 587 -20.03 24.70 -4.18
C LYS A 587 -20.80 23.44 -4.58
N GLU A 588 -20.43 22.82 -5.70
CA GLU A 588 -21.01 21.54 -6.15
C GLU A 588 -20.72 20.40 -5.17
N SER A 589 -19.54 20.38 -4.56
CA SER A 589 -19.16 19.39 -3.56
C SER A 589 -19.92 19.58 -2.24
N LEU A 590 -20.06 20.81 -1.75
CA LEU A 590 -20.87 21.15 -0.56
C LEU A 590 -22.34 20.77 -0.76
N THR A 591 -22.91 21.10 -1.91
CA THR A 591 -24.29 20.76 -2.27
C THR A 591 -24.51 19.24 -2.28
N ALA A 592 -23.57 18.47 -2.84
CA ALA A 592 -23.64 17.01 -2.84
C ALA A 592 -23.46 16.37 -1.44
N LEU A 593 -22.79 17.07 -0.52
CA LEU A 593 -22.71 16.72 0.90
C LEU A 593 -23.95 17.14 1.70
N GLN A 594 -24.97 17.72 1.03
CA GLN A 594 -26.23 18.16 1.64
C GLN A 594 -26.05 19.35 2.58
N PHE A 595 -25.14 20.27 2.23
CA PHE A 595 -25.09 21.61 2.81
C PHE A 595 -26.20 22.46 2.19
N GLU A 596 -27.01 23.08 3.05
CA GLU A 596 -28.05 24.03 2.64
C GLU A 596 -27.43 25.32 2.11
N GLU A 597 -28.15 26.04 1.24
CA GLU A 597 -27.65 27.31 0.69
C GLU A 597 -27.37 28.34 1.79
N SER A 598 -28.18 28.35 2.85
CA SER A 598 -27.95 29.17 4.05
C SER A 598 -26.68 28.80 4.81
N GLU A 599 -26.36 27.51 4.90
CA GLU A 599 -25.13 27.01 5.51
C GLU A 599 -23.91 27.40 4.67
N GLN A 600 -24.01 27.32 3.33
CA GLN A 600 -22.96 27.75 2.42
C GLN A 600 -22.74 29.27 2.47
N ASP A 601 -23.81 30.05 2.43
CA ASP A 601 -23.76 31.52 2.53
C ASP A 601 -23.09 31.99 3.82
N LEU A 602 -23.35 31.31 4.94
CA LEU A 602 -22.70 31.60 6.21
C LEU A 602 -21.18 31.41 6.14
N ILE A 603 -20.70 30.34 5.48
CA ILE A 603 -19.26 30.10 5.30
C ILE A 603 -18.64 31.27 4.53
N TRP A 604 -19.28 31.71 3.45
CA TRP A 604 -18.81 32.82 2.62
C TRP A 604 -18.79 34.14 3.40
N LYS A 605 -19.83 34.42 4.19
CA LYS A 605 -19.90 35.60 5.08
C LYS A 605 -18.77 35.63 6.11
N ILE A 606 -18.51 34.50 6.79
CA ILE A 606 -17.43 34.42 7.80
C ILE A 606 -16.07 34.64 7.14
N LEU A 607 -15.82 34.03 5.98
CA LEU A 607 -14.55 34.20 5.26
C LEU A 607 -14.37 35.65 4.75
N ALA A 608 -15.42 36.27 4.22
CA ALA A 608 -15.40 37.68 3.84
C ALA A 608 -15.16 38.61 5.04
N ALA A 609 -15.80 38.33 6.18
CA ALA A 609 -15.55 39.05 7.43
C ALA A 609 -14.09 38.92 7.89
N ILE A 610 -13.47 37.75 7.75
CA ILE A 610 -12.04 37.56 8.05
C ILE A 610 -11.16 38.41 7.11
N ILE A 611 -11.46 38.47 5.82
CA ILE A 611 -10.73 39.31 4.87
C ILE A 611 -10.81 40.79 5.30
N LEU A 612 -12.01 41.26 5.64
CA LEU A 612 -12.25 42.65 6.07
C LEU A 612 -11.66 42.98 7.45
N LEU A 613 -11.59 42.00 8.37
CA LEU A 613 -10.90 42.18 9.66
C LEU A 613 -9.44 42.61 9.45
N GLY A 614 -8.77 42.14 8.40
CA GLY A 614 -7.40 42.54 8.08
C GLY A 614 -7.24 44.02 7.73
N GLU A 615 -8.31 44.67 7.26
CA GLU A 615 -8.34 46.08 6.85
C GLU A 615 -8.60 47.05 8.02
N ILE A 616 -8.92 46.56 9.22
CA ILE A 616 -9.15 47.44 10.37
C ILE A 616 -7.81 48.05 10.80
N GLU A 617 -7.68 49.36 10.61
CA GLU A 617 -6.53 50.15 11.05
C GLU A 617 -6.80 50.85 12.38
N TYR A 618 -5.75 50.94 13.22
CA TYR A 618 -5.79 51.61 14.51
C TYR A 618 -4.99 52.92 14.46
N LYS A 619 -5.42 53.90 15.25
CA LYS A 619 -4.74 55.16 15.53
C LYS A 619 -4.56 55.32 17.05
N GLU A 620 -3.64 56.17 17.47
CA GLU A 620 -3.49 56.54 18.88
C GLU A 620 -4.55 57.58 19.27
N ASP A 621 -5.16 57.40 20.44
CA ASP A 621 -5.98 58.43 21.08
C ASP A 621 -5.11 59.42 21.89
N GLU A 622 -5.75 60.44 22.49
CA GLU A 622 -5.06 61.49 23.27
C GLU A 622 -4.25 60.94 24.46
N ASP A 623 -4.57 59.73 24.92
CA ASP A 623 -3.92 59.04 26.04
C ASP A 623 -2.93 57.95 25.56
N GLY A 624 -2.66 57.84 24.26
CA GLY A 624 -1.75 56.86 23.66
C GLY A 624 -2.33 55.44 23.53
N ASN A 625 -3.64 55.27 23.68
CA ASN A 625 -4.32 53.98 23.53
C ASN A 625 -4.88 53.80 22.11
N ALA A 626 -5.26 52.56 21.76
CA ALA A 626 -5.79 52.23 20.45
C ALA A 626 -7.24 52.72 20.25
N ASP A 627 -7.46 53.48 19.18
CA ASP A 627 -8.77 53.81 18.64
C ASP A 627 -8.85 53.39 17.16
N ILE A 628 -10.07 53.21 16.63
CA ILE A 628 -10.27 52.76 15.25
C ILE A 628 -10.19 53.94 14.29
N LYS A 629 -9.44 53.77 13.19
CA LYS A 629 -9.27 54.80 12.16
C LYS A 629 -10.48 54.90 11.23
N ASP A 630 -10.95 53.74 10.74
CA ASP A 630 -12.09 53.62 9.84
C ASP A 630 -13.16 52.70 10.45
N VAL A 631 -14.26 53.30 10.90
CA VAL A 631 -15.38 52.60 11.53
C VAL A 631 -16.24 51.88 10.48
N ASP A 632 -16.24 52.33 9.22
CA ASP A 632 -17.07 51.75 8.16
C ASP A 632 -16.65 50.30 7.88
N VAL A 633 -15.36 49.99 7.96
CA VAL A 633 -14.84 48.61 7.82
C VAL A 633 -15.34 47.72 8.97
N VAL A 634 -15.41 48.25 10.19
CA VAL A 634 -15.92 47.52 11.36
C VAL A 634 -17.41 47.26 11.21
N ASP A 635 -18.18 48.23 10.72
CA ASP A 635 -19.61 48.08 10.48
C ASP A 635 -19.90 47.07 9.36
N LYS A 636 -19.07 47.02 8.30
CA LYS A 636 -19.12 45.94 7.28
C LYS A 636 -18.91 44.56 7.91
N VAL A 637 -17.90 44.39 8.76
CA VAL A 637 -17.63 43.13 9.48
C VAL A 637 -18.80 42.77 10.40
N ALA A 638 -19.31 43.74 11.16
CA ALA A 638 -20.41 43.55 12.09
C ALA A 638 -21.71 43.14 11.36
N SER A 639 -21.97 43.70 10.18
CA SER A 639 -23.09 43.32 9.32
C SER A 639 -22.99 41.88 8.83
N LEU A 640 -21.82 41.44 8.36
CA LEU A 640 -21.61 40.06 7.90
C LEU A 640 -21.74 39.02 9.03
N LEU A 641 -21.31 39.38 10.24
CA LEU A 641 -21.39 38.53 11.43
C LEU A 641 -22.71 38.69 12.21
N GLU A 642 -23.61 39.55 11.74
CA GLU A 642 -24.89 39.88 12.37
C GLU A 642 -24.76 40.25 13.87
N ILE A 643 -23.79 41.11 14.17
CA ILE A 643 -23.50 41.63 15.52
C ILE A 643 -23.58 43.17 15.55
N ASP A 644 -23.59 43.74 16.75
CA ASP A 644 -23.61 45.19 16.93
C ASP A 644 -22.21 45.79 16.69
N GLY A 645 -22.10 46.67 15.70
CA GLY A 645 -20.83 47.31 15.30
C GLY A 645 -20.19 48.15 16.40
N LYS A 646 -20.99 48.90 17.17
CA LYS A 646 -20.48 49.72 18.29
C LYS A 646 -19.86 48.86 19.39
N ARG A 647 -20.49 47.73 19.71
CA ARG A 647 -19.94 46.75 20.65
C ARG A 647 -18.67 46.11 20.12
N LEU A 648 -18.62 45.78 18.82
CA LEU A 648 -17.42 45.23 18.19
C LEU A 648 -16.24 46.21 18.27
N THR A 649 -16.45 47.49 17.92
CA THR A 649 -15.46 48.56 18.11
C THR A 649 -14.97 48.62 19.54
N TRP A 650 -15.91 48.59 20.50
CA TRP A 650 -15.57 48.62 21.91
C TRP A 650 -14.69 47.43 22.31
N ALA A 651 -15.04 46.19 21.95
CA ALA A 651 -14.27 45.02 22.35
C ALA A 651 -12.94 44.83 21.60
N LEU A 652 -12.76 45.46 20.44
CA LEU A 652 -11.45 45.49 19.75
C LEU A 652 -10.47 46.46 20.42
N CYS A 653 -10.97 47.53 21.03
CA CYS A 653 -10.15 48.57 21.67
C CYS A 653 -10.10 48.48 23.20
N ASN A 654 -10.93 47.65 23.84
CA ASN A 654 -11.08 47.62 25.30
C ASN A 654 -11.15 46.20 25.85
N TYR A 655 -10.71 46.04 27.10
CA TYR A 655 -10.82 44.82 27.90
C TYR A 655 -11.24 45.14 29.33
N CYS A 656 -11.86 44.18 30.01
CA CYS A 656 -12.21 44.27 31.43
C CYS A 656 -11.24 43.46 32.30
N VAL A 657 -10.74 44.09 33.36
CA VAL A 657 -9.96 43.42 34.42
C VAL A 657 -10.78 43.41 35.70
N ILE A 658 -10.85 42.25 36.37
CA ILE A 658 -11.49 42.15 37.68
C ILE A 658 -10.42 42.44 38.74
N GLU A 659 -10.54 43.57 39.42
CA GLU A 659 -9.70 43.96 40.56
C GLU A 659 -10.57 44.06 41.81
N LYS A 660 -10.25 43.30 42.86
CA LYS A 660 -10.94 43.34 44.17
C LYS A 660 -12.48 43.32 44.04
N ASP A 661 -13.01 42.36 43.28
CA ASP A 661 -14.45 42.18 42.99
C ASP A 661 -15.13 43.34 42.23
N THR A 662 -14.37 44.28 41.67
CA THR A 662 -14.86 45.35 40.78
C THR A 662 -14.28 45.21 39.37
N ALA A 663 -15.14 45.36 38.35
CA ALA A 663 -14.71 45.28 36.95
C ALA A 663 -14.20 46.65 36.48
N ALA A 664 -12.89 46.78 36.29
CA ALA A 664 -12.24 47.95 35.73
C ALA A 664 -12.13 47.81 34.21
N ARG A 665 -12.54 48.85 33.47
CA ARG A 665 -12.40 48.93 32.02
C ARG A 665 -11.05 49.53 31.68
N ARG A 666 -10.31 48.91 30.77
CA ARG A 666 -9.04 49.42 30.25
C ARG A 666 -9.05 49.40 28.73
N LYS A 667 -8.29 50.31 28.12
CA LYS A 667 -8.06 50.34 26.68
C LYS A 667 -6.82 49.55 26.31
N HIS A 668 -6.83 48.96 25.13
CA HIS A 668 -5.69 48.28 24.54
C HIS A 668 -4.66 49.29 24.03
N SER A 669 -3.39 48.92 24.07
CA SER A 669 -2.38 49.54 23.21
C SER A 669 -2.62 49.14 21.74
N ILE A 670 -1.97 49.82 20.79
CA ILE A 670 -2.09 49.46 19.36
C ILE A 670 -1.64 48.02 19.11
N SER A 671 -0.53 47.60 19.72
CA SER A 671 -0.01 46.24 19.56
C SER A 671 -0.98 45.19 20.12
N GLU A 672 -1.59 45.46 21.27
CA GLU A 672 -2.61 44.58 21.87
C GLU A 672 -3.88 44.52 21.03
N ALA A 673 -4.35 45.64 20.49
CA ALA A 673 -5.54 45.70 19.63
C ALA A 673 -5.33 44.93 18.31
N ILE A 674 -4.15 45.06 17.68
CA ILE A 674 -3.76 44.27 16.52
C ILE A 674 -3.72 42.78 16.86
N ALA A 675 -3.16 42.41 18.02
CA ALA A 675 -3.12 41.03 18.47
C ALA A 675 -4.53 40.47 18.70
N ALA A 676 -5.41 41.22 19.36
CA ALA A 676 -6.81 40.84 19.59
C ALA A 676 -7.57 40.62 18.26
N ARG A 677 -7.43 41.54 17.31
CA ARG A 677 -7.99 41.43 15.95
C ARG A 677 -7.48 40.20 15.22
N ASN A 678 -6.17 39.95 15.27
CA ASN A 678 -5.58 38.81 14.59
C ASN A 678 -6.03 37.47 15.20
N VAL A 679 -6.07 37.37 16.54
CA VAL A 679 -6.58 36.18 17.22
C VAL A 679 -8.06 35.96 16.93
N LEU A 680 -8.87 37.02 16.79
CA LEU A 680 -10.26 36.92 16.35
C LEU A 680 -10.36 36.31 14.95
N ALA A 681 -9.59 36.81 13.98
CA ALA A 681 -9.58 36.29 12.61
C ALA A 681 -9.17 34.80 12.56
N GLN A 682 -8.10 34.43 13.28
CA GLN A 682 -7.62 33.05 13.37
C GLN A 682 -8.64 32.13 14.06
N THR A 683 -9.31 32.62 15.11
CA THR A 683 -10.31 31.85 15.85
C THR A 683 -11.56 31.65 15.00
N LEU A 684 -12.08 32.68 14.34
CA LEU A 684 -13.20 32.56 13.41
C LEU A 684 -12.92 31.51 12.33
N TYR A 685 -11.72 31.53 11.74
CA TYR A 685 -11.30 30.55 10.74
C TYR A 685 -11.28 29.12 11.32
N ALA A 686 -10.61 28.92 12.46
CA ALA A 686 -10.54 27.60 13.09
C ALA A 686 -11.95 27.07 13.46
N ARG A 687 -12.84 27.92 13.97
CA ARG A 687 -14.21 27.52 14.34
C ARG A 687 -15.08 27.18 13.14
N VAL A 688 -15.00 27.94 12.04
CA VAL A 688 -15.79 27.61 10.84
C VAL A 688 -15.31 26.31 10.21
N VAL A 689 -13.99 26.04 10.20
CA VAL A 689 -13.45 24.76 9.73
C VAL A 689 -13.93 23.62 10.62
N ASP A 690 -13.80 23.72 11.94
CA ASP A 690 -14.32 22.72 12.88
C ASP A 690 -15.82 22.46 12.67
N TRP A 691 -16.60 23.52 12.47
CA TRP A 691 -18.05 23.43 12.23
C TRP A 691 -18.37 22.70 10.91
N ILE A 692 -17.64 22.98 9.83
CA ILE A 692 -17.77 22.28 8.55
C ILE A 692 -17.49 20.77 8.73
N ILE A 693 -16.38 20.42 9.40
CA ILE A 693 -16.02 19.01 9.67
C ILE A 693 -17.11 18.31 10.47
N ASN A 694 -17.58 18.97 11.52
CA ASN A 694 -18.64 18.50 12.40
C ASN A 694 -19.96 18.28 11.64
N LEU A 695 -20.32 19.18 10.73
CA LEU A 695 -21.49 19.07 9.89
C LEU A 695 -21.36 17.92 8.89
N ILE A 696 -20.20 17.76 8.24
CA ILE A 696 -19.90 16.61 7.36
C ILE A 696 -20.09 15.30 8.13
N ASN A 697 -19.48 15.18 9.31
CA ASN A 697 -19.59 13.98 10.14
C ASN A 697 -21.02 13.70 10.58
N TYR A 698 -21.79 14.74 10.90
CA TYR A 698 -23.22 14.61 11.22
C TYR A 698 -24.01 14.06 10.04
N LYS A 699 -23.85 14.64 8.84
CA LYS A 699 -24.56 14.20 7.62
C LYS A 699 -24.14 12.80 7.16
N MET A 700 -22.99 12.29 7.62
CA MET A 700 -22.52 10.92 7.37
C MET A 700 -22.89 9.90 8.49
N SER A 701 -23.58 10.30 9.55
CA SER A 701 -23.80 9.45 10.73
C SER A 701 -24.91 8.39 10.57
N LEU A 702 -25.87 8.58 9.64
CA LEU A 702 -27.10 7.78 9.57
C LEU A 702 -26.85 6.27 9.43
N LEU A 703 -26.06 5.87 8.42
CA LEU A 703 -25.79 4.45 8.15
C LEU A 703 -24.87 3.83 9.20
N ARG A 704 -23.94 4.62 9.71
CA ARG A 704 -23.11 4.24 10.85
C ARG A 704 -23.97 3.88 12.05
N ALA A 705 -24.96 4.70 12.40
CA ALA A 705 -25.91 4.45 13.49
C ALA A 705 -26.67 3.11 13.35
N VAL A 706 -26.90 2.65 12.12
CA VAL A 706 -27.54 1.35 11.84
C VAL A 706 -26.55 0.20 11.98
N TYR A 707 -25.37 0.28 11.36
CA TYR A 707 -24.45 -0.87 11.20
C TYR A 707 -23.39 -1.00 12.31
N GLY A 708 -23.16 0.03 13.12
CA GLY A 708 -22.07 0.03 14.10
C GLY A 708 -20.78 0.66 13.56
N ASP A 709 -19.87 1.00 14.47
CA ASP A 709 -18.56 1.59 14.19
C ASP A 709 -17.40 0.64 14.55
N HIS A 710 -17.67 -0.65 14.73
CA HIS A 710 -16.68 -1.63 15.22
C HIS A 710 -15.61 -1.97 14.17
N HIS A 711 -16.01 -2.13 12.91
CA HIS A 711 -15.08 -2.42 11.81
C HIS A 711 -14.68 -1.10 11.14
N PHE A 712 -13.45 -0.67 11.37
CA PHE A 712 -12.95 0.54 10.73
C PHE A 712 -11.47 0.50 10.38
N ILE A 713 -11.12 1.31 9.38
CA ILE A 713 -9.74 1.57 8.98
C ILE A 713 -9.49 3.07 9.15
N GLY A 714 -8.59 3.42 10.08
CA GLY A 714 -8.11 4.77 10.30
C GLY A 714 -6.93 5.09 9.39
N ILE A 715 -6.91 6.27 8.77
CA ILE A 715 -5.84 6.73 7.90
C ILE A 715 -5.37 8.07 8.42
N LEU A 716 -4.09 8.19 8.74
CA LEU A 716 -3.49 9.42 9.24
C LEU A 716 -2.64 10.07 8.13
N ASP A 717 -3.08 11.24 7.67
CA ASP A 717 -2.32 12.14 6.79
C ASP A 717 -1.88 13.37 7.58
N ILE A 718 -0.59 13.64 7.61
CA ILE A 718 0.00 14.76 8.36
C ILE A 718 0.92 15.59 7.45
N PHE A 719 1.20 16.80 7.92
CA PHE A 719 2.27 17.64 7.39
C PHE A 719 3.59 16.87 7.25
N GLY A 720 4.37 17.20 6.22
CA GLY A 720 5.75 16.75 6.18
C GLY A 720 6.62 17.44 7.23
N PHE A 721 7.75 16.85 7.54
CA PHE A 721 8.81 17.53 8.30
C PHE A 721 9.23 18.82 7.56
N GLU A 722 9.26 19.96 8.25
CA GLU A 722 9.54 21.27 7.65
C GLU A 722 10.85 21.85 8.17
N CYS A 723 11.62 22.48 7.29
CA CYS A 723 12.81 23.24 7.65
C CYS A 723 12.93 24.41 6.68
N TYR A 724 12.65 25.62 7.16
CA TYR A 724 12.84 26.88 6.44
C TYR A 724 14.03 27.64 7.01
N ASP A 725 14.38 28.77 6.40
CA ASP A 725 15.43 29.66 6.91
C ASP A 725 15.05 30.24 8.28
N GLU A 726 13.77 30.56 8.47
CA GLU A 726 13.18 31.00 9.74
C GLU A 726 12.09 30.02 10.19
N ASN A 727 12.26 29.41 11.36
CA ASN A 727 11.28 28.46 11.92
C ASN A 727 10.71 29.01 13.23
N GLY A 728 9.37 29.10 13.31
CA GLY A 728 8.66 29.56 14.50
C GLY A 728 8.05 28.43 15.33
N LEU A 729 7.11 28.80 16.20
CA LEU A 729 6.35 27.87 17.05
C LEU A 729 5.56 26.84 16.21
N GLU A 730 5.06 27.24 15.05
CA GLU A 730 4.27 26.40 14.16
C GLU A 730 5.10 25.24 13.59
N GLN A 731 6.29 25.54 13.05
CA GLN A 731 7.22 24.52 12.58
C GLN A 731 7.67 23.61 13.73
N LEU A 732 7.87 24.16 14.94
CA LEU A 732 8.21 23.36 16.11
C LEU A 732 7.12 22.33 16.42
N PHE A 733 5.84 22.71 16.37
CA PHE A 733 4.73 21.76 16.56
C PHE A 733 4.65 20.71 15.45
N VAL A 734 4.84 21.09 14.19
CA VAL A 734 4.86 20.15 13.07
C VAL A 734 6.00 19.13 13.20
N ASN A 735 7.21 19.60 13.50
CA ASN A 735 8.39 18.75 13.64
C ASN A 735 8.34 17.89 14.90
N ALA A 736 7.83 18.42 16.02
CA ALA A 736 7.60 17.64 17.23
C ALA A 736 6.53 16.54 17.05
N LEU A 737 5.49 16.78 16.24
CA LEU A 737 4.51 15.73 15.90
C LEU A 737 5.14 14.64 15.02
N ASN A 738 5.96 15.02 14.04
CA ASN A 738 6.72 14.07 13.22
C ASN A 738 7.70 13.25 14.07
N GLU A 739 8.40 13.88 15.01
CA GLU A 739 9.29 13.22 15.98
C GLU A 739 8.53 12.17 16.80
N GLN A 740 7.33 12.52 17.27
CA GLN A 740 6.48 11.63 18.07
C GLN A 740 5.95 10.44 17.28
N LEU A 741 5.60 10.62 16.01
CA LEU A 741 5.20 9.51 15.13
C LEU A 741 6.39 8.63 14.76
N GLN A 742 7.59 9.20 14.60
CA GLN A 742 8.81 8.42 14.43
C GLN A 742 9.13 7.60 15.68
N TYR A 743 8.93 8.17 16.87
CA TYR A 743 9.05 7.44 18.13
C TYR A 743 8.04 6.29 18.20
N TYR A 744 6.77 6.54 17.86
CA TYR A 744 5.73 5.50 17.79
C TYR A 744 6.10 4.37 16.82
N TYR A 745 6.65 4.70 15.66
CA TYR A 745 7.17 3.71 14.72
C TYR A 745 8.29 2.87 15.34
N ASN A 746 9.29 3.51 15.92
CA ASN A 746 10.42 2.82 16.56
C ASN A 746 9.95 1.87 17.67
N GLN A 747 8.96 2.31 18.45
CA GLN A 747 8.32 1.50 19.49
C GLN A 747 7.65 0.25 18.90
N LYS A 748 6.87 0.39 17.82
CA LYS A 748 6.13 -0.70 17.20
C LYS A 748 6.98 -1.66 16.38
N ILE A 749 8.00 -1.17 15.69
CA ILE A 749 8.81 -1.97 14.77
C ILE A 749 10.00 -2.63 15.47
N PHE A 750 10.64 -1.95 16.42
CA PHE A 750 11.88 -2.43 17.04
C PHE A 750 11.69 -2.80 18.50
N ILE A 751 11.22 -1.85 19.33
CA ILE A 751 11.28 -1.99 20.79
C ILE A 751 10.33 -3.08 21.28
N SER A 752 9.06 -3.06 20.86
CA SER A 752 8.10 -4.09 21.26
C SER A 752 8.51 -5.50 20.81
N GLU A 753 9.24 -5.61 19.70
CA GLU A 753 9.75 -6.89 19.20
C GLU A 753 10.88 -7.40 20.09
N ILE A 754 11.86 -6.55 20.41
CA ILE A 754 12.98 -6.90 21.30
C ILE A 754 12.48 -7.23 22.71
N GLU A 755 11.57 -6.43 23.27
CA GLU A 755 11.00 -6.64 24.60
C GLU A 755 10.25 -7.98 24.68
N GLU A 756 9.43 -8.32 23.66
CA GLU A 756 8.73 -9.60 23.64
C GLU A 756 9.68 -10.79 23.40
N GLU A 757 10.75 -10.62 22.61
CA GLU A 757 11.79 -11.65 22.44
C GLU A 757 12.58 -11.88 23.76
N GLU A 758 12.86 -10.81 24.52
CA GLU A 758 13.47 -10.86 25.85
C GLU A 758 12.59 -11.60 26.86
N GLU A 759 11.31 -11.22 26.95
CA GLU A 759 10.32 -11.84 27.84
C GLU A 759 10.13 -13.34 27.55
N GLU A 760 10.27 -13.74 26.29
CA GLU A 760 10.06 -15.11 25.83
C GLU A 760 11.37 -15.92 25.75
N GLU A 761 12.46 -15.37 26.30
CA GLU A 761 13.80 -15.97 26.39
C GLU A 761 14.37 -16.44 25.03
N ILE A 762 14.06 -15.69 23.97
CA ILE A 762 14.59 -15.94 22.63
C ILE A 762 16.01 -15.37 22.56
N GLN A 763 16.92 -16.08 21.90
CA GLN A 763 18.30 -15.62 21.74
C GLN A 763 18.36 -14.32 20.93
N LEU A 764 18.53 -13.20 21.63
CA LEU A 764 18.62 -11.87 21.04
C LEU A 764 19.86 -11.74 20.17
N LYS A 765 19.65 -11.32 18.92
CA LYS A 765 20.72 -10.76 18.10
C LYS A 765 20.87 -9.30 18.48
N LYS A 766 22.07 -8.89 18.90
CA LYS A 766 22.37 -7.47 19.19
C LYS A 766 22.01 -6.62 17.97
N PHE A 767 20.93 -5.85 18.10
CA PHE A 767 20.41 -4.99 17.05
C PHE A 767 20.41 -3.55 17.56
N GLN A 768 21.08 -2.66 16.83
CA GLN A 768 21.13 -1.24 17.14
C GLN A 768 20.34 -0.47 16.10
N PHE A 769 19.54 0.48 16.56
CA PHE A 769 18.77 1.40 15.72
C PHE A 769 18.78 2.79 16.36
N TYR A 770 18.47 3.81 15.57
CA TYR A 770 18.36 5.17 16.07
C TYR A 770 17.10 5.32 16.95
N ASN A 771 17.30 5.56 18.24
CA ASN A 771 16.23 5.81 19.19
C ASN A 771 16.15 7.31 19.52
N ASN A 772 15.01 7.92 19.21
CA ASN A 772 14.75 9.34 19.41
C ASN A 772 14.08 9.68 20.76
N ARG A 773 14.14 8.75 21.72
CA ARG A 773 13.58 8.93 23.08
C ARG A 773 14.11 10.18 23.79
N ASP A 774 15.41 10.44 23.72
CA ASP A 774 16.02 11.59 24.41
C ASP A 774 15.42 12.93 23.93
N THR A 775 15.27 13.09 22.61
CA THR A 775 14.64 14.28 22.02
C THR A 775 13.18 14.39 22.45
N MET A 776 12.45 13.27 22.51
CA MET A 776 11.06 13.25 22.98
C MET A 776 10.93 13.62 24.46
N ASP A 777 11.83 13.12 25.30
CA ASP A 777 11.86 13.43 26.73
C ASP A 777 12.12 14.93 26.96
N GLU A 778 13.06 15.52 26.22
CA GLU A 778 13.36 16.95 26.31
C GLU A 778 12.28 17.87 25.70
N LEU A 779 11.48 17.38 24.76
CA LEU A 779 10.35 18.14 24.20
C LEU A 779 9.13 18.11 25.14
N PHE A 780 8.78 16.93 25.67
CA PHE A 780 7.47 16.71 26.30
C PHE A 780 7.50 16.42 27.81
N ASN A 781 8.55 15.76 28.33
CA ASN A 781 8.54 15.20 29.69
C ASN A 781 8.95 16.21 30.79
N LYS A 782 8.45 15.98 32.01
CA LYS A 782 8.68 16.84 33.18
C LYS A 782 9.96 16.41 33.91
N PRO A 783 10.69 17.30 34.61
CA PRO A 783 10.36 18.71 34.87
C PRO A 783 10.82 19.72 33.82
N ASN A 784 11.75 19.37 32.90
CA ASN A 784 12.48 20.34 32.06
C ASN A 784 12.10 20.30 30.56
N GLY A 785 10.92 19.78 30.21
CA GLY A 785 10.47 19.69 28.81
C GLY A 785 10.19 21.06 28.18
N LEU A 786 10.62 21.27 26.94
CA LEU A 786 10.47 22.56 26.22
C LEU A 786 9.02 23.05 26.21
N MET A 787 8.07 22.16 25.97
CA MET A 787 6.65 22.53 25.94
C MET A 787 6.14 23.01 27.30
N ARG A 788 6.77 22.63 28.42
CA ARG A 788 6.45 23.16 29.76
C ARG A 788 7.10 24.53 29.96
N ILE A 789 8.35 24.71 29.53
CA ILE A 789 9.05 26.01 29.61
C ILE A 789 8.21 27.08 28.90
N LEU A 790 7.69 26.77 27.70
CA LEU A 790 6.75 27.64 26.97
C LEU A 790 5.46 27.93 27.76
N ASP A 791 4.91 26.94 28.47
CA ASP A 791 3.72 27.11 29.31
C ASP A 791 4.00 27.96 30.56
N GLU A 792 5.18 27.85 31.15
CA GLU A 792 5.60 28.61 32.34
C GLU A 792 5.91 30.06 32.00
N ALA A 793 6.62 30.31 30.89
CA ALA A 793 6.86 31.66 30.38
C ALA A 793 5.55 32.46 30.26
N ASN A 794 4.51 31.84 29.67
CA ASN A 794 3.21 32.48 29.53
C ASN A 794 2.46 32.68 30.85
N LYS A 795 2.60 31.78 31.82
CA LYS A 795 1.94 31.93 33.14
C LYS A 795 2.59 33.02 33.98
N LEU A 796 3.90 33.19 33.83
CA LEU A 796 4.69 34.20 34.53
C LEU A 796 4.71 35.54 33.81
N ASN A 797 4.09 35.65 32.62
CA ASN A 797 4.17 36.81 31.72
C ASN A 797 5.63 37.23 31.42
N MET A 798 6.49 36.24 31.18
CA MET A 798 7.90 36.44 30.81
C MET A 798 8.06 36.42 29.27
N ASP A 799 9.21 36.88 28.80
CA ASP A 799 9.55 37.03 27.38
C ASP A 799 10.49 35.90 26.89
N SER A 800 11.05 36.10 25.69
CA SER A 800 11.98 35.18 25.05
C SER A 800 13.21 34.86 25.89
N GLU A 801 13.68 35.80 26.72
CA GLU A 801 14.89 35.63 27.54
C GLU A 801 14.71 34.50 28.56
N TYR A 802 13.52 34.38 29.16
CA TYR A 802 13.22 33.29 30.09
C TYR A 802 13.34 31.91 29.43
N ILE A 803 12.95 31.78 28.16
CA ILE A 803 13.06 30.52 27.42
C ILE A 803 14.53 30.18 27.22
N ILE A 804 15.34 31.15 26.80
CA ILE A 804 16.78 30.94 26.55
C ILE A 804 17.53 30.64 27.85
N ASP A 805 17.31 31.40 28.92
CA ASP A 805 17.93 31.16 30.23
C ASP A 805 17.54 29.77 30.81
N ALA A 806 16.31 29.33 30.60
CA ALA A 806 15.88 27.98 30.97
C ALA A 806 16.57 26.89 30.13
N LEU A 807 16.92 27.17 28.88
CA LEU A 807 17.66 26.26 28.00
C LEU A 807 19.17 26.25 28.31
N ASP A 808 19.77 27.39 28.64
CA ASP A 808 21.18 27.50 29.04
C ASP A 808 21.51 26.71 30.31
N LYS A 809 20.52 26.51 31.18
CA LYS A 809 20.63 25.69 32.40
C LYS A 809 20.69 24.18 32.12
N LYS A 810 20.52 23.73 30.87
CA LYS A 810 20.62 22.31 30.50
C LYS A 810 22.07 21.86 30.36
N SER A 811 22.32 20.58 30.63
CA SER A 811 23.68 19.99 30.63
C SER A 811 24.28 19.82 29.23
N GLU A 812 25.61 19.77 29.18
CA GLU A 812 26.38 19.38 27.99
C GLU A 812 25.89 18.01 27.48
N GLY A 813 25.41 17.95 26.23
CA GLY A 813 24.82 16.76 25.61
C GLY A 813 23.31 16.80 25.37
N SER A 814 22.63 17.87 25.78
CA SER A 814 21.20 18.08 25.50
C SER A 814 20.89 18.11 24.00
N ARG A 815 19.73 17.58 23.61
CA ARG A 815 19.20 17.61 22.24
C ARG A 815 18.62 18.97 21.87
N ILE A 816 18.34 19.82 22.86
CA ILE A 816 17.82 21.18 22.69
C ILE A 816 18.81 22.17 23.28
N LEU A 817 19.44 22.97 22.44
CA LEU A 817 20.51 23.89 22.83
C LEU A 817 20.15 25.31 22.42
N SER A 818 20.35 26.29 23.30
CA SER A 818 20.31 27.71 22.95
C SER A 818 21.38 28.04 21.91
N CYS A 819 21.12 29.06 21.08
CA CYS A 819 22.08 29.62 20.15
C CYS A 819 21.85 31.13 20.04
N GLY A 820 22.64 31.92 20.78
CA GLY A 820 22.44 33.37 20.83
C GLY A 820 21.25 33.77 21.72
N GLU A 821 20.85 35.03 21.62
CA GLU A 821 19.88 35.66 22.54
C GLU A 821 18.41 35.36 22.19
N GLU A 822 18.11 34.98 20.93
CA GLU A 822 16.73 34.81 20.45
C GLU A 822 16.50 33.50 19.68
N GLU A 823 17.45 32.58 19.67
CA GLU A 823 17.34 31.34 18.90
C GLU A 823 17.78 30.11 19.69
N PHE A 824 17.27 28.95 19.29
CA PHE A 824 17.70 27.65 19.80
C PHE A 824 17.63 26.57 18.73
N PHE A 825 18.40 25.51 18.90
CA PHE A 825 18.41 24.32 18.07
C PHE A 825 17.68 23.16 18.72
N VAL A 826 17.00 22.36 17.91
CA VAL A 826 16.53 21.02 18.30
C VAL A 826 17.14 19.99 17.36
N ALA A 827 17.75 18.96 17.93
CA ALA A 827 18.25 17.80 17.20
C ALA A 827 17.11 16.78 16.97
N HIS A 828 16.45 16.89 15.82
CA HIS A 828 15.41 15.98 15.35
C HIS A 828 15.99 14.73 14.67
N TYR A 829 15.13 13.73 14.42
CA TYR A 829 15.52 12.50 13.69
C TYR A 829 16.03 12.74 12.26
N THR A 830 15.66 13.86 11.64
CA THR A 830 16.11 14.26 10.28
C THR A 830 17.38 15.12 10.29
N GLY A 831 17.72 15.74 11.42
CA GLY A 831 18.82 16.70 11.55
C GLY A 831 18.55 17.80 12.58
N LYS A 832 19.48 18.77 12.67
CA LYS A 832 19.34 19.93 13.56
C LYS A 832 18.52 21.03 12.87
N VAL A 833 17.52 21.57 13.56
CA VAL A 833 16.68 22.68 13.07
C VAL A 833 16.79 23.86 14.04
N ARG A 834 16.91 25.07 13.50
CA ARG A 834 16.99 26.34 14.25
C ARG A 834 15.61 26.96 14.38
N TYR A 835 15.24 27.42 15.58
CA TYR A 835 13.98 28.08 15.88
C TYR A 835 14.18 29.45 16.54
N GLN A 836 13.32 30.40 16.21
CA GLN A 836 13.32 31.77 16.76
C GLN A 836 12.30 31.92 17.90
N THR A 837 12.68 32.54 19.01
CA THR A 837 11.82 32.70 20.20
C THR A 837 10.93 33.94 20.19
N THR A 838 11.26 34.96 19.38
CA THR A 838 10.63 36.29 19.34
C THR A 838 9.10 36.30 19.37
N THR A 839 8.45 35.41 18.61
CA THR A 839 6.98 35.33 18.51
C THR A 839 6.37 34.12 19.23
N MET A 840 7.17 33.31 19.93
CA MET A 840 6.69 32.06 20.52
C MET A 840 5.73 32.30 21.70
N CYS A 841 6.04 33.19 22.64
CA CYS A 841 5.18 33.44 23.81
C CYS A 841 3.81 34.00 23.40
N THR A 842 3.81 34.96 22.45
CA THR A 842 2.59 35.60 21.95
C THR A 842 1.68 34.61 21.22
N LYS A 843 2.25 33.78 20.33
CA LYS A 843 1.50 32.70 19.66
C LYS A 843 1.06 31.61 20.64
N ASN A 844 1.90 31.24 21.61
CA ASN A 844 1.54 30.21 22.59
C ASN A 844 0.38 30.64 23.50
N ARG A 845 0.17 31.94 23.69
CA ARG A 845 -0.93 32.47 24.52
C ARG A 845 -2.29 32.12 23.92
N ASP A 846 -2.40 32.17 22.60
CA ASP A 846 -3.57 31.75 21.80
C ASP A 846 -4.93 32.07 22.44
N PHE A 847 -5.05 33.31 22.92
CA PHE A 847 -6.14 33.73 23.81
C PHE A 847 -7.07 34.71 23.10
N LEU A 848 -8.32 34.30 22.89
CA LEU A 848 -9.39 35.20 22.45
C LEU A 848 -9.95 35.97 23.65
N PRO A 849 -9.93 37.32 23.63
CA PRO A 849 -10.56 38.14 24.66
C PRO A 849 -12.02 37.73 24.98
N PRO A 850 -12.42 37.68 26.26
CA PRO A 850 -13.78 37.33 26.66
C PRO A 850 -14.83 38.27 26.10
N GLU A 851 -14.50 39.55 25.94
CA GLU A 851 -15.36 40.60 25.38
C GLU A 851 -15.76 40.28 23.94
N LEU A 852 -14.78 39.87 23.12
CA LEU A 852 -15.01 39.44 21.74
C LEU A 852 -15.84 38.14 21.70
N THR A 853 -15.56 37.21 22.61
CA THR A 853 -16.33 35.97 22.73
C THR A 853 -17.81 36.24 23.05
N GLU A 854 -18.09 37.16 23.97
CA GLU A 854 -19.45 37.48 24.41
C GLU A 854 -20.26 38.22 23.33
N ILE A 855 -19.62 39.08 22.54
CA ILE A 855 -20.28 39.73 21.39
C ILE A 855 -20.70 38.70 20.35
N LEU A 856 -19.85 37.73 20.03
CA LEU A 856 -20.18 36.69 19.06
C LEU A 856 -21.30 35.76 19.57
N ARG A 857 -21.43 35.58 20.88
CA ARG A 857 -22.60 34.90 21.51
C ARG A 857 -23.90 35.70 21.40
N CYS A 858 -23.80 37.02 21.18
CA CYS A 858 -24.94 37.90 20.96
C CYS A 858 -25.33 38.05 19.48
N SER A 859 -24.66 37.36 18.55
CA SER A 859 -25.01 37.39 17.12
C SER A 859 -26.47 36.98 16.91
N ALA A 860 -27.16 37.67 16.00
CA ALA A 860 -28.51 37.30 15.56
C ALA A 860 -28.49 35.97 14.78
N ASN A 861 -27.34 35.62 14.18
CA ASN A 861 -27.15 34.36 13.49
C ASN A 861 -26.91 33.22 14.50
N ASN A 862 -27.87 32.31 14.58
CA ASN A 862 -27.81 31.21 15.56
C ASN A 862 -26.59 30.29 15.35
N ASN A 863 -26.12 30.10 14.12
CA ASN A 863 -24.96 29.26 13.85
C ASN A 863 -23.67 29.94 14.35
N ILE A 864 -23.49 31.25 14.10
CA ILE A 864 -22.35 32.02 14.65
C ILE A 864 -22.37 31.97 16.17
N LYS A 865 -23.54 32.19 16.78
CA LYS A 865 -23.72 32.06 18.22
C LYS A 865 -23.27 30.69 18.74
N GLN A 866 -23.60 29.60 18.04
CA GLN A 866 -23.19 28.26 18.43
C GLN A 866 -21.67 28.04 18.38
N LEU A 867 -20.95 28.66 17.42
CA LEU A 867 -19.48 28.57 17.32
C LEU A 867 -18.77 29.05 18.61
N PHE A 868 -19.36 30.01 19.32
CA PHE A 868 -18.81 30.63 20.54
C PHE A 868 -19.54 30.25 21.84
N THR A 869 -20.66 29.53 21.73
CA THR A 869 -21.40 28.98 22.88
C THR A 869 -20.97 27.55 23.18
N ASN A 870 -20.72 26.73 22.16
CA ASN A 870 -20.33 25.33 22.36
C ASN A 870 -18.94 25.22 22.98
N LYS A 871 -18.73 24.27 23.88
CA LYS A 871 -17.44 24.15 24.57
C LYS A 871 -16.35 23.56 23.67
N LEU A 872 -15.10 23.68 24.12
CA LEU A 872 -13.95 23.07 23.46
C LEU A 872 -13.58 21.76 24.13
N ASN A 873 -13.09 20.81 23.32
CA ASN A 873 -12.47 19.59 23.82
C ASN A 873 -11.00 19.85 24.26
N ARG A 874 -10.29 18.81 24.68
CA ARG A 874 -8.87 18.91 25.10
C ARG A 874 -7.91 19.29 23.97
N THR A 875 -8.27 18.97 22.73
CA THR A 875 -7.50 19.25 21.50
C THR A 875 -7.85 20.62 20.89
N GLY A 876 -8.69 21.41 21.55
CA GLY A 876 -9.06 22.76 21.11
C GLY A 876 -10.11 22.79 20.01
N ASN A 877 -10.71 21.65 19.63
CA ASN A 877 -11.77 21.56 18.62
C ASN A 877 -13.16 21.83 19.22
N LEU A 878 -14.05 22.40 18.39
CA LEU A 878 -15.43 22.69 18.75
C LEU A 878 -16.26 21.42 19.02
N THR A 879 -16.93 21.38 20.17
CA THR A 879 -17.90 20.33 20.49
C THR A 879 -19.29 20.63 19.91
N ILE A 880 -20.10 19.60 19.64
CA ILE A 880 -21.48 19.78 19.19
C ILE A 880 -22.44 19.26 20.28
N ASN A 881 -23.42 20.08 20.67
CA ASN A 881 -24.51 19.61 21.53
C ASN A 881 -25.62 18.95 20.69
N THR A 882 -25.69 17.62 20.71
CA THR A 882 -26.64 16.80 19.93
C THR A 882 -28.11 17.06 20.25
N SER A 883 -28.43 17.57 21.44
CA SER A 883 -29.82 17.86 21.83
C SER A 883 -30.44 19.04 21.06
N ASN A 884 -29.62 20.03 20.69
CA ASN A 884 -30.09 21.23 19.99
C ASN A 884 -30.31 21.01 18.50
N ILE A 885 -29.55 20.13 17.84
CA ILE A 885 -29.72 19.84 16.39
C ILE A 885 -31.03 19.11 16.11
N ILE A 886 -31.42 18.17 16.98
CA ILE A 886 -32.71 17.47 16.88
C ILE A 886 -33.88 18.46 17.03
N THR A 887 -33.67 19.55 17.77
CA THR A 887 -34.68 20.56 18.06
C THR A 887 -34.71 21.69 17.01
N SER A 888 -33.56 22.08 16.45
CA SER A 888 -33.43 23.18 15.47
C SER A 888 -33.80 22.79 14.04
N MET A 889 -33.78 21.49 13.70
CA MET A 889 -34.23 20.98 12.39
C MET A 889 -35.73 20.66 12.32
N GLY A 890 -36.53 21.21 13.25
CA GLY A 890 -38.00 21.26 13.19
C GLY A 890 -38.65 19.95 12.76
N VAL A 891 -38.90 19.04 13.71
CA VAL A 891 -39.80 17.87 13.60
C VAL A 891 -40.11 17.50 12.14
N VAL A 892 -39.17 16.82 11.48
CA VAL A 892 -39.47 16.17 10.20
C VAL A 892 -40.64 15.23 10.48
N LYS A 893 -41.81 15.55 9.92
CA LYS A 893 -43.03 14.77 10.04
C LYS A 893 -42.70 13.28 9.88
N LYS A 894 -43.21 12.47 10.82
CA LYS A 894 -43.10 11.00 10.99
C LYS A 894 -43.25 10.16 9.70
N LYS A 895 -42.39 10.31 8.69
CA LYS A 895 -42.49 9.60 7.41
C LYS A 895 -41.23 8.85 7.00
N SER A 896 -40.07 9.12 7.62
CA SER A 896 -38.83 8.37 7.36
C SER A 896 -38.53 7.41 8.49
N TRP A 897 -38.44 6.11 8.16
CA TRP A 897 -38.07 5.02 9.07
C TRP A 897 -36.71 5.27 9.77
N GLY A 898 -35.82 6.05 9.13
CA GLY A 898 -34.50 6.41 9.69
C GLY A 898 -34.55 7.42 10.85
N SER A 899 -35.55 8.30 10.89
CA SER A 899 -35.68 9.29 11.98
C SER A 899 -36.17 8.67 13.30
N ALA A 900 -36.87 7.53 13.23
CA ALA A 900 -37.30 6.79 14.42
C ALA A 900 -36.14 6.02 15.09
N LEU A 901 -35.15 5.57 14.31
CA LEU A 901 -33.97 4.84 14.81
C LEU A 901 -32.94 5.74 15.52
N LEU A 902 -32.94 7.04 15.20
CA LEU A 902 -32.06 8.04 15.83
C LEU A 902 -32.62 8.58 17.16
N ALA A 903 -33.88 8.27 17.50
CA ALA A 903 -34.60 8.80 18.66
C ALA A 903 -34.68 7.84 19.85
N ASP A 904 -34.08 6.64 19.77
CA ASP A 904 -34.08 5.65 20.86
C ASP A 904 -33.10 6.07 21.98
N PRO A 905 -33.58 6.43 23.19
CA PRO A 905 -32.73 6.88 24.29
C PRO A 905 -31.84 5.76 24.87
N ASN A 906 -32.19 4.48 24.63
CA ASN A 906 -31.48 3.32 25.18
C ASN A 906 -30.30 2.87 24.30
N ARG A 907 -30.12 3.43 23.10
CA ARG A 907 -28.90 3.29 22.30
C ARG A 907 -28.01 4.49 22.57
N THR A 908 -27.09 4.33 23.50
CA THR A 908 -26.08 5.33 23.91
C THR A 908 -25.62 6.21 22.74
N ALA A 909 -25.76 7.53 22.92
CA ALA A 909 -25.33 8.56 21.98
C ALA A 909 -23.92 8.23 21.46
N ARG A 910 -23.83 7.85 20.17
CA ARG A 910 -22.57 7.45 19.56
C ARG A 910 -21.66 8.67 19.43
N PRO A 911 -20.35 8.53 19.72
CA PRO A 911 -19.45 9.66 19.71
C PRO A 911 -19.33 10.20 18.28
N TYR A 912 -19.91 11.39 18.06
CA TYR A 912 -19.40 12.33 17.05
C TYR A 912 -17.97 12.72 17.45
N ASN A 913 -17.25 13.48 16.61
CA ASN A 913 -15.87 13.93 16.86
C ASN A 913 -15.56 14.37 18.30
N THR A 914 -16.59 14.82 19.03
CA THR A 914 -16.51 15.47 20.32
C THR A 914 -17.64 15.02 21.25
N ALA A 915 -17.67 13.74 21.63
CA ALA A 915 -18.47 13.33 22.79
C ALA A 915 -17.91 14.02 24.07
N SER A 916 -18.78 14.74 24.78
CA SER A 916 -18.50 15.67 25.88
C SER A 916 -17.96 15.02 27.17
N LYS A 917 -16.89 14.23 27.11
CA LYS A 917 -16.23 13.69 28.32
C LYS A 917 -15.18 14.68 28.84
N GLY A 918 -15.66 15.76 29.47
CA GLY A 918 -14.84 16.77 30.15
C GLY A 918 -14.56 18.00 29.28
N GLU A 919 -15.38 19.03 29.45
CA GLU A 919 -15.45 20.19 28.56
C GLU A 919 -14.79 21.43 29.19
N PHE A 920 -14.01 22.19 28.40
CA PHE A 920 -13.36 23.42 28.86
C PHE A 920 -14.22 24.64 28.54
N SER A 921 -14.31 25.58 29.49
CA SER A 921 -14.94 26.88 29.25
C SER A 921 -14.08 27.68 28.29
N GLN A 922 -14.72 28.38 27.36
CA GLN A 922 -14.02 29.32 26.47
C GLN A 922 -13.49 30.56 27.21
N THR A 923 -14.01 30.84 28.42
CA THR A 923 -13.65 32.03 29.21
C THR A 923 -12.97 31.72 30.54
N ARG A 924 -12.94 30.46 30.99
CA ARG A 924 -12.34 30.05 32.27
C ARG A 924 -11.42 28.85 32.09
N GLY A 925 -10.21 28.91 32.64
CA GLY A 925 -9.22 27.83 32.54
C GLY A 925 -8.64 27.67 31.13
N ILE A 926 -8.27 28.79 30.51
CA ILE A 926 -7.74 28.88 29.14
C ILE A 926 -6.43 28.07 29.03
N ARG A 927 -6.30 27.33 27.93
CA ARG A 927 -5.12 26.52 27.63
C ARG A 927 -4.23 27.25 26.63
N THR A 928 -2.93 27.12 26.82
CA THR A 928 -1.91 27.52 25.84
C THR A 928 -1.93 26.62 24.61
N ALA A 929 -1.38 27.11 23.50
CA ALA A 929 -1.25 26.32 22.28
C ALA A 929 -0.41 25.05 22.52
N ALA A 930 0.66 25.13 23.31
CA ALA A 930 1.49 23.98 23.67
C ALA A 930 0.73 22.92 24.50
N ALA A 931 -0.19 23.33 25.40
CA ALA A 931 -1.04 22.40 26.15
C ALA A 931 -2.09 21.70 25.24
N ILE A 932 -2.63 22.43 24.25
CA ILE A 932 -3.52 21.88 23.23
C ILE A 932 -2.76 20.89 22.34
N PHE A 933 -1.55 21.26 21.90
CA PHE A 933 -0.65 20.42 21.11
C PHE A 933 -0.34 19.10 21.83
N LYS A 934 0.13 19.15 23.08
CA LYS A 934 0.34 17.95 23.94
C LYS A 934 -0.88 17.05 23.99
N SER A 935 -2.07 17.63 24.19
CA SER A 935 -3.32 16.87 24.28
C SER A 935 -3.66 16.19 22.95
N THR A 936 -3.46 16.91 21.84
CA THR A 936 -3.71 16.43 20.47
C THR A 936 -2.80 15.27 20.11
N SER A 937 -1.50 15.43 20.35
CA SER A 937 -0.47 14.40 20.22
C SER A 937 -0.83 13.10 20.92
N LEU A 938 -1.24 13.19 22.20
CA LEU A 938 -1.62 12.02 22.99
C LEU A 938 -2.89 11.34 22.46
N GLU A 939 -3.86 12.12 21.97
CA GLU A 939 -5.10 11.57 21.40
C GLU A 939 -4.85 10.81 20.09
N ILE A 940 -3.99 11.34 19.21
CA ILE A 940 -3.58 10.67 17.98
C ILE A 940 -2.88 9.35 18.32
N LEU A 941 -1.89 9.36 19.21
CA LEU A 941 -1.17 8.14 19.61
C LEU A 941 -2.09 7.10 20.27
N LYS A 942 -3.01 7.54 21.14
CA LYS A 942 -3.98 6.64 21.78
C LYS A 942 -4.90 5.99 20.75
N SER A 943 -5.29 6.74 19.72
CA SER A 943 -6.12 6.22 18.63
C SER A 943 -5.36 5.17 17.82
N LEU A 944 -4.10 5.43 17.47
CA LEU A 944 -3.24 4.49 16.75
C LEU A 944 -2.94 3.21 17.55
N ALA A 945 -2.86 3.31 18.88
CA ALA A 945 -2.60 2.17 19.76
C ALA A 945 -3.78 1.20 19.91
N SER A 946 -4.99 1.57 19.46
CA SER A 946 -6.22 0.76 19.65
C SER A 946 -6.38 -0.42 18.67
N GLY A 947 -5.41 -0.62 17.77
CA GLY A 947 -5.43 -1.67 16.76
C GLY A 947 -4.08 -1.89 16.08
N SER A 948 -4.08 -2.62 14.96
CA SER A 948 -2.86 -2.89 14.18
C SER A 948 -2.50 -1.70 13.28
N SER A 949 -1.21 -1.40 13.15
CA SER A 949 -0.71 -0.26 12.36
C SER A 949 0.10 -0.73 11.15
N TYR A 950 -0.21 -0.19 9.96
CA TYR A 950 0.54 -0.34 8.72
C TYR A 950 1.25 0.97 8.41
N PHE A 951 2.53 0.88 8.05
CA PHE A 951 3.36 2.05 7.80
C PHE A 951 3.67 2.22 6.32
N VAL A 952 3.43 3.43 5.81
CA VAL A 952 3.80 3.85 4.46
C VAL A 952 4.81 5.00 4.57
N ARG A 953 6.04 4.75 4.12
CA ARG A 953 7.16 5.70 4.14
C ARG A 953 7.32 6.32 2.76
N CYS A 954 7.08 7.62 2.67
CA CYS A 954 7.17 8.37 1.43
C CYS A 954 8.50 9.14 1.38
N ILE A 955 9.20 9.03 0.25
CA ILE A 955 10.51 9.65 -0.01
C ILE A 955 10.39 10.59 -1.21
N ARG A 956 10.91 11.82 -1.07
CA ARG A 956 11.14 12.71 -2.22
C ARG A 956 12.41 12.31 -2.95
N THR A 957 12.40 12.32 -4.27
CA THR A 957 13.54 11.85 -5.08
C THR A 957 14.47 12.98 -5.53
N ASP A 958 14.00 14.23 -5.52
CA ASP A 958 14.77 15.44 -5.82
C ASP A 958 14.20 16.68 -5.09
N LEU A 959 14.92 17.81 -5.11
CA LEU A 959 14.48 19.08 -4.51
C LEU A 959 13.57 19.89 -5.42
N GLN A 960 13.70 19.72 -6.73
CA GLN A 960 13.09 20.59 -7.75
C GLN A 960 11.71 20.09 -8.21
N GLY A 961 11.30 18.89 -7.80
CA GLY A 961 10.06 18.27 -8.28
C GLY A 961 10.16 17.80 -9.75
N THR A 962 11.36 17.45 -10.22
CA THR A 962 11.58 17.11 -11.63
C THR A 962 11.00 15.73 -11.94
N PRO A 963 10.17 15.57 -12.99
CA PRO A 963 9.65 14.27 -13.39
C PRO A 963 10.78 13.24 -13.63
N GLY A 964 10.78 12.15 -12.84
CA GLY A 964 11.83 11.13 -12.91
C GLY A 964 13.19 11.56 -12.36
N GLY A 965 13.29 12.69 -11.65
CA GLY A 965 14.50 13.11 -10.96
C GLY A 965 14.89 12.14 -9.85
N PHE A 966 16.19 11.82 -9.73
CA PHE A 966 16.70 10.92 -8.70
C PHE A 966 18.06 11.42 -8.18
N GLN A 967 18.07 11.99 -6.98
CA GLN A 967 19.26 12.52 -6.32
C GLN A 967 19.67 11.62 -5.16
N GLN A 968 20.70 10.81 -5.38
CA GLN A 968 21.18 9.82 -4.41
C GLN A 968 21.47 10.42 -3.03
N GLY A 969 22.08 11.61 -2.95
CA GLY A 969 22.42 12.23 -1.67
C GLY A 969 21.22 12.53 -0.76
N ILE A 970 20.10 12.96 -1.37
CA ILE A 970 18.87 13.32 -0.64
C ILE A 970 18.11 12.08 -0.21
N ILE A 971 18.05 11.08 -1.11
CA ILE A 971 17.44 9.80 -0.80
C ILE A 971 18.23 9.13 0.33
N ARG A 972 19.55 9.15 0.28
CA ARG A 972 20.44 8.62 1.33
C ARG A 972 20.13 9.23 2.70
N GLN A 973 20.03 10.57 2.78
CA GLN A 973 19.67 11.25 4.03
C GLN A 973 18.31 10.81 4.57
N GLN A 974 17.29 10.72 3.71
CA GLN A 974 15.95 10.28 4.11
C GLN A 974 15.92 8.80 4.52
N LEU A 975 16.68 7.91 3.86
CA LEU A 975 16.78 6.50 4.23
C LEU A 975 17.35 6.32 5.64
N ARG A 976 18.32 7.16 6.03
CA ARG A 976 18.87 7.21 7.40
C ARG A 976 17.83 7.72 8.39
N ALA A 977 17.21 8.86 8.10
CA ALA A 977 16.22 9.48 8.98
C ALA A 977 15.00 8.57 9.23
N LEU A 978 14.51 7.90 8.19
CA LEU A 978 13.36 6.99 8.29
C LEU A 978 13.74 5.58 8.77
N SER A 979 15.01 5.34 9.15
CA SER A 979 15.52 4.05 9.64
C SER A 979 15.23 2.89 8.69
N VAL A 980 15.30 3.11 7.37
CA VAL A 980 14.94 2.10 6.36
C VAL A 980 15.89 0.90 6.40
N ILE A 981 17.19 1.16 6.54
CA ILE A 981 18.23 0.11 6.60
C ILE A 981 18.03 -0.74 7.86
N ASP A 982 17.78 -0.08 9.00
CA ASP A 982 17.55 -0.74 10.27
C ASP A 982 16.26 -1.58 10.22
N THR A 983 15.20 -1.04 9.61
CA THR A 983 13.93 -1.77 9.38
C THR A 983 14.17 -3.03 8.55
N ALA A 984 14.91 -2.94 7.44
CA ALA A 984 15.22 -4.10 6.60
C ALA A 984 16.00 -5.18 7.38
N LYS A 985 16.98 -4.79 8.19
CA LYS A 985 17.75 -5.69 9.05
C LYS A 985 16.88 -6.34 10.14
N ALA A 986 16.04 -5.55 10.80
CA ALA A 986 15.10 -6.05 11.81
C ALA A 986 14.17 -7.10 11.20
N ARG A 987 13.56 -6.82 10.03
CA ARG A 987 12.66 -7.76 9.35
C ARG A 987 13.36 -9.00 8.79
N GLN A 988 14.63 -8.90 8.42
CA GLN A 988 15.42 -10.07 8.04
C GLN A 988 15.71 -10.98 9.25
N LEU A 989 16.09 -10.39 10.39
CA LEU A 989 16.61 -11.13 11.53
C LEU A 989 15.55 -11.54 12.56
N GLY A 990 14.57 -10.69 12.85
CA GLY A 990 13.55 -10.86 13.89
C GLY A 990 12.21 -11.39 13.38
N TYR A 991 11.23 -11.50 14.27
CA TYR A 991 9.92 -12.11 14.02
C TYR A 991 8.80 -11.07 14.16
N SER A 992 8.35 -10.53 13.02
CA SER A 992 7.36 -9.46 12.99
C SER A 992 5.96 -9.87 13.48
N HIS A 993 5.59 -11.15 13.36
CA HIS A 993 4.27 -11.64 13.77
C HIS A 993 4.39 -12.57 14.99
N ARG A 994 3.62 -12.26 16.03
CA ARG A 994 3.70 -12.89 17.35
C ARG A 994 2.28 -13.18 17.81
N ILE A 995 2.00 -14.45 18.14
CA ILE A 995 0.65 -14.91 18.47
C ILE A 995 0.72 -15.89 19.64
N THR A 996 -0.23 -15.80 20.57
CA THR A 996 -0.27 -16.75 21.70
C THR A 996 -0.59 -18.16 21.22
N PHE A 997 -0.21 -19.19 21.97
CA PHE A 997 -0.53 -20.59 21.59
C PHE A 997 -2.03 -20.82 21.43
N ALA A 998 -2.83 -20.24 22.32
CA ALA A 998 -4.29 -20.34 22.27
C ALA A 998 -4.86 -19.73 20.98
N GLU A 999 -4.47 -18.50 20.66
CA GLU A 999 -4.93 -17.82 19.45
C GLU A 999 -4.43 -18.50 18.18
N CYS A 1000 -3.20 -19.02 18.18
CA CYS A 1000 -2.62 -19.74 17.05
C CYS A 1000 -3.44 -20.99 16.71
N LEU A 1001 -3.74 -21.81 17.72
CA LEU A 1001 -4.50 -23.05 17.53
C LEU A 1001 -5.97 -22.76 17.21
N ASP A 1002 -6.62 -21.85 17.94
CA ASP A 1002 -8.00 -21.45 17.64
C ASP A 1002 -8.15 -20.98 16.20
N ARG A 1003 -7.14 -20.29 15.66
CA ARG A 1003 -7.16 -19.73 14.32
C ARG A 1003 -6.74 -20.70 13.22
N TYR A 1004 -5.77 -21.59 13.47
CA TYR A 1004 -5.10 -22.33 12.40
C TYR A 1004 -5.18 -23.85 12.54
N GLN A 1005 -5.73 -24.40 13.63
CA GLN A 1005 -5.80 -25.85 13.82
C GLN A 1005 -6.46 -26.57 12.64
N PHE A 1006 -7.55 -26.02 12.10
CA PHE A 1006 -8.29 -26.63 10.99
C PHE A 1006 -7.49 -26.69 9.67
N LEU A 1007 -6.32 -26.04 9.60
CA LEU A 1007 -5.44 -26.12 8.43
C LEU A 1007 -4.62 -27.40 8.39
N ALA A 1008 -4.38 -28.05 9.55
CA ALA A 1008 -3.46 -29.19 9.66
C ALA A 1008 -3.98 -30.35 10.51
N PHE A 1009 -5.03 -30.14 11.29
CA PHE A 1009 -5.69 -31.17 12.09
C PHE A 1009 -7.04 -31.52 11.47
N ASP A 1010 -7.38 -32.80 11.53
CA ASP A 1010 -8.70 -33.28 11.12
C ASP A 1010 -9.77 -32.85 12.12
N PHE A 1011 -11.03 -32.80 11.66
CA PHE A 1011 -12.15 -32.34 12.49
C PHE A 1011 -12.37 -33.19 13.75
N ASP A 1012 -11.97 -34.47 13.71
CA ASP A 1012 -12.14 -35.43 14.79
C ASP A 1012 -10.94 -35.44 15.78
N GLU A 1013 -9.86 -34.69 15.50
CA GLU A 1013 -8.71 -34.57 16.41
C GLU A 1013 -9.00 -33.55 17.53
N GLU A 1014 -8.97 -33.97 18.79
CA GLU A 1014 -9.02 -33.06 19.93
C GLU A 1014 -7.66 -32.37 20.12
N VAL A 1015 -7.60 -31.06 19.84
CA VAL A 1015 -6.38 -30.27 19.93
C VAL A 1015 -6.38 -29.40 21.19
N GLU A 1016 -5.63 -29.82 22.21
CA GLU A 1016 -5.39 -29.00 23.39
C GLU A 1016 -4.52 -27.77 23.07
N LYS A 1017 -4.72 -26.67 23.81
CA LYS A 1017 -4.04 -25.38 23.58
C LYS A 1017 -2.61 -25.36 24.18
N THR A 1018 -1.76 -26.25 23.69
CA THR A 1018 -0.40 -26.47 24.22
C THR A 1018 0.69 -26.01 23.24
N ARG A 1019 1.91 -25.81 23.77
CA ARG A 1019 3.12 -25.52 22.99
C ARG A 1019 3.42 -26.62 21.97
N ASP A 1020 3.22 -27.88 22.36
CA ASP A 1020 3.52 -29.04 21.52
C ASP A 1020 2.55 -29.16 20.34
N ASN A 1021 1.27 -28.85 20.54
CA ASN A 1021 0.31 -28.80 19.44
C ASN A 1021 0.57 -27.64 18.49
N CYS A 1022 1.03 -26.49 18.99
CA CYS A 1022 1.53 -25.41 18.12
C CYS A 1022 2.75 -25.86 17.31
N ARG A 1023 3.69 -26.59 17.94
CA ARG A 1023 4.84 -27.17 17.24
C ARG A 1023 4.41 -28.13 16.15
N LEU A 1024 3.48 -29.03 16.47
CA LEU A 1024 2.96 -30.01 15.54
C LEU A 1024 2.24 -29.35 14.36
N LEU A 1025 1.46 -28.29 14.61
CA LEU A 1025 0.84 -27.46 13.58
C LEU A 1025 1.89 -26.93 12.58
N MET A 1026 2.97 -26.31 13.08
CA MET A 1026 4.01 -25.73 12.23
C MET A 1026 4.75 -26.80 11.41
N ILE A 1027 5.01 -27.97 12.00
CA ILE A 1027 5.66 -29.11 11.33
C ILE A 1027 4.74 -29.69 10.25
N ARG A 1028 3.46 -29.94 10.54
CA ARG A 1028 2.50 -30.47 9.55
C ARG A 1028 2.30 -29.51 8.37
N LEU A 1029 2.36 -28.20 8.63
CA LEU A 1029 2.30 -27.17 7.59
C LEU A 1029 3.64 -26.96 6.85
N LYS A 1030 4.70 -27.69 7.24
CA LYS A 1030 6.06 -27.60 6.68
C LYS A 1030 6.63 -26.18 6.70
N LEU A 1031 6.29 -25.39 7.72
CA LEU A 1031 6.78 -24.02 7.87
C LEU A 1031 8.23 -24.00 8.37
N GLU A 1032 9.01 -23.03 7.90
CA GLU A 1032 10.41 -22.83 8.28
C GLU A 1032 10.62 -21.44 8.89
N GLY A 1033 11.72 -21.29 9.65
CA GLY A 1033 12.09 -19.99 10.22
C GLY A 1033 11.08 -19.43 11.22
N TRP A 1034 10.36 -20.30 11.94
CA TRP A 1034 9.54 -19.95 13.10
C TRP A 1034 10.26 -20.30 14.40
N TYR A 1035 9.81 -19.70 15.51
CA TYR A 1035 10.32 -20.01 16.84
C TYR A 1035 9.16 -20.16 17.83
N LEU A 1036 9.32 -21.03 18.83
CA LEU A 1036 8.36 -21.20 19.93
C LEU A 1036 8.99 -20.69 21.22
N GLY A 1037 8.46 -19.57 21.71
CA GLY A 1037 8.78 -19.04 23.02
C GLY A 1037 8.18 -19.90 24.14
N ASN A 1038 8.02 -19.27 25.29
CA ASN A 1038 7.40 -19.82 26.49
C ASN A 1038 5.87 -19.78 26.42
N SER A 1039 5.28 -18.76 25.77
CA SER A 1039 3.82 -18.58 25.67
C SER A 1039 3.29 -18.28 24.26
N LYS A 1040 4.19 -17.93 23.32
CA LYS A 1040 3.85 -17.46 21.97
C LYS A 1040 4.58 -18.20 20.86
N VAL A 1041 3.97 -18.21 19.68
CA VAL A 1041 4.59 -18.55 18.40
C VAL A 1041 5.10 -17.29 17.73
N PHE A 1042 6.37 -17.32 17.33
CA PHE A 1042 7.07 -16.24 16.65
C PHE A 1042 7.24 -16.61 15.17
N LEU A 1043 6.62 -15.80 14.32
CA LEU A 1043 6.54 -16.02 12.88
C LEU A 1043 7.17 -14.86 12.13
N LYS A 1044 7.93 -15.20 11.08
CA LYS A 1044 8.40 -14.24 10.08
C LYS A 1044 7.20 -13.69 9.30
N TYR A 1045 7.34 -12.50 8.71
CA TYR A 1045 6.28 -11.88 7.92
C TYR A 1045 5.76 -12.79 6.79
N TYR A 1046 6.63 -13.58 6.16
CA TYR A 1046 6.24 -14.51 5.09
C TYR A 1046 5.46 -15.73 5.60
N ASN A 1047 5.64 -16.15 6.87
CA ASN A 1047 4.90 -17.25 7.47
C ASN A 1047 3.45 -16.84 7.77
N GLU A 1048 3.26 -15.66 8.34
CA GLU A 1048 1.91 -15.09 8.55
C GLU A 1048 1.16 -14.96 7.24
N GLU A 1049 1.86 -14.48 6.20
CA GLU A 1049 1.28 -14.35 4.88
C GLU A 1049 0.82 -15.69 4.30
N TYR A 1050 1.67 -16.71 4.38
CA TYR A 1050 1.35 -18.05 3.89
C TYR A 1050 0.15 -18.66 4.64
N LEU A 1051 0.11 -18.51 5.97
CA LEU A 1051 -1.02 -18.95 6.80
C LEU A 1051 -2.32 -18.25 6.42
N SER A 1052 -2.27 -16.92 6.24
CA SER A 1052 -3.43 -16.12 5.82
C SER A 1052 -3.95 -16.58 4.44
N ARG A 1053 -3.06 -16.89 3.49
CA ARG A 1053 -3.44 -17.43 2.17
C ARG A 1053 -4.09 -18.82 2.26
N MET A 1054 -3.55 -19.72 3.09
CA MET A 1054 -4.16 -21.04 3.32
C MET A 1054 -5.54 -20.91 3.95
N TYR A 1055 -5.66 -20.06 4.97
CA TYR A 1055 -6.91 -19.74 5.64
C TYR A 1055 -7.97 -19.26 4.63
N GLU A 1056 -7.66 -18.25 3.81
CA GLU A 1056 -8.60 -17.77 2.80
C GLU A 1056 -9.05 -18.85 1.82
N THR A 1057 -8.12 -19.71 1.40
CA THR A 1057 -8.41 -20.78 0.43
C THR A 1057 -9.46 -21.74 1.01
N GLN A 1058 -9.39 -22.02 2.30
CA GLN A 1058 -10.40 -22.82 2.99
C GLN A 1058 -11.72 -22.06 3.17
N VAL A 1059 -11.68 -20.77 3.53
CA VAL A 1059 -12.89 -19.93 3.64
C VAL A 1059 -13.66 -19.86 2.31
N LYS A 1060 -12.95 -19.79 1.18
CA LYS A 1060 -13.57 -19.83 -0.17
C LYS A 1060 -14.37 -21.12 -0.41
N LYS A 1061 -13.97 -22.26 0.20
CA LYS A 1061 -14.74 -23.52 0.13
C LYS A 1061 -16.04 -23.41 0.92
N ILE A 1062 -16.04 -22.78 2.08
CA ILE A 1062 -17.24 -22.54 2.90
C ILE A 1062 -18.27 -21.73 2.11
N VAL A 1063 -17.84 -20.67 1.42
CA VAL A 1063 -18.70 -19.84 0.56
C VAL A 1063 -19.37 -20.67 -0.54
N LYS A 1064 -18.67 -21.65 -1.12
CA LYS A 1064 -19.22 -22.57 -2.13
C LYS A 1064 -20.29 -23.49 -1.54
N VAL A 1065 -20.07 -24.04 -0.34
CA VAL A 1065 -21.09 -24.86 0.35
C VAL A 1065 -22.33 -24.01 0.63
N GLN A 1066 -22.15 -22.78 1.13
CA GLN A 1066 -23.24 -21.86 1.37
C GLN A 1066 -24.01 -21.51 0.09
N SER A 1067 -23.33 -21.33 -1.05
CA SER A 1067 -24.00 -21.04 -2.32
C SER A 1067 -24.82 -22.22 -2.83
N MET A 1068 -24.31 -23.45 -2.70
CA MET A 1068 -25.04 -24.68 -3.03
C MET A 1068 -26.28 -24.84 -2.15
N LEU A 1069 -26.15 -24.61 -0.83
CA LEU A 1069 -27.27 -24.66 0.11
C LEU A 1069 -28.33 -23.59 -0.21
N ARG A 1070 -27.90 -22.34 -0.48
CA ARG A 1070 -28.82 -21.27 -0.89
C ARG A 1070 -29.54 -21.61 -2.20
N ALA A 1071 -28.85 -22.19 -3.18
CA ALA A 1071 -29.45 -22.65 -4.43
C ALA A 1071 -30.47 -23.76 -4.18
N PHE A 1072 -30.16 -24.74 -3.31
CA PHE A 1072 -31.09 -25.78 -2.90
C PHE A 1072 -32.34 -25.19 -2.21
N LEU A 1073 -32.16 -24.30 -1.23
CA LEU A 1073 -33.25 -23.63 -0.53
C LEU A 1073 -34.11 -22.79 -1.48
N ALA A 1074 -33.49 -22.09 -2.44
CA ALA A 1074 -34.20 -21.33 -3.46
C ALA A 1074 -35.04 -22.25 -4.36
N LYS A 1075 -34.46 -23.36 -4.87
CA LYS A 1075 -35.18 -24.37 -5.66
C LYS A 1075 -36.37 -24.95 -4.88
N ARG A 1076 -36.17 -25.31 -3.61
CA ARG A 1076 -37.23 -25.81 -2.72
C ARG A 1076 -38.33 -24.78 -2.51
N ASN A 1077 -37.98 -23.52 -2.26
CA ASN A 1077 -38.95 -22.45 -2.06
C ASN A 1077 -39.76 -22.16 -3.33
N VAL A 1078 -39.13 -22.20 -4.51
CA VAL A 1078 -39.82 -22.06 -5.80
C VAL A 1078 -40.75 -23.25 -6.05
N ALA A 1079 -40.30 -24.48 -5.79
CA ALA A 1079 -41.13 -25.68 -5.90
C ALA A 1079 -42.35 -25.63 -4.96
N ASN A 1080 -42.15 -25.22 -3.70
CA ASN A 1080 -43.24 -25.04 -2.73
C ASN A 1080 -44.22 -23.93 -3.12
N LYS A 1081 -43.75 -22.84 -3.74
CA LYS A 1081 -44.62 -21.80 -4.30
C LYS A 1081 -45.43 -22.31 -5.50
N LYS A 1082 -44.82 -23.12 -6.38
CA LYS A 1082 -45.52 -23.77 -7.51
C LYS A 1082 -46.61 -24.75 -7.03
N LEU A 1083 -46.32 -25.54 -6.00
CA LEU A 1083 -47.29 -26.46 -5.37
C LEU A 1083 -48.48 -25.72 -4.74
N LYS A 1084 -48.25 -24.54 -4.13
CA LYS A 1084 -49.31 -23.67 -3.57
C LYS A 1084 -50.10 -22.89 -4.62
N SER A 1085 -49.63 -22.80 -5.87
CA SER A 1085 -50.32 -22.12 -6.97
C SER A 1085 -51.17 -23.05 -7.84
N THR A 1086 -51.20 -24.36 -7.55
CA THR A 1086 -52.12 -25.32 -8.17
C THR A 1086 -53.48 -25.25 -7.46
N PRO A 1087 -54.58 -24.83 -8.13
CA PRO A 1087 -55.90 -24.82 -7.50
C PRO A 1087 -56.38 -26.26 -7.27
N SER A 1088 -56.88 -26.52 -6.06
CA SER A 1088 -57.61 -27.74 -5.74
C SER A 1088 -58.86 -27.82 -6.63
N ILE A 1089 -58.83 -28.72 -7.61
CA ILE A 1089 -60.03 -29.17 -8.32
C ILE A 1089 -60.84 -29.95 -7.29
N THR A 1090 -61.89 -29.30 -6.78
CA THR A 1090 -62.97 -29.96 -6.04
C THR A 1090 -63.88 -30.59 -7.07
N GLU A 1091 -64.05 -31.91 -6.95
CA GLU A 1091 -65.00 -32.70 -7.73
C GLU A 1091 -66.41 -32.15 -7.54
N SER A 1092 -67.01 -31.67 -8.62
CA SER A 1092 -68.46 -31.62 -8.81
C SER A 1092 -68.73 -32.31 -10.14
N GLY A 1093 -69.28 -33.52 -10.06
CA GLY A 1093 -69.43 -34.40 -11.20
C GLY A 1093 -70.42 -35.52 -10.92
N ASN A 1094 -71.69 -35.17 -11.14
CA ASN A 1094 -72.79 -36.01 -11.60
C ASN A 1094 -73.68 -36.73 -10.56
N ASP A 1095 -74.92 -36.25 -10.59
CA ASP A 1095 -76.14 -37.04 -10.52
C ASP A 1095 -75.99 -38.44 -11.16
N VAL A 1096 -76.33 -39.44 -10.35
CA VAL A 1096 -77.32 -40.50 -10.59
C VAL A 1096 -77.32 -41.20 -11.96
N ILE A 1097 -77.13 -42.53 -11.98
CA ILE A 1097 -78.05 -43.53 -12.57
C ILE A 1097 -77.61 -44.96 -12.17
N GLN A 1098 -78.50 -45.60 -11.39
CA GLN A 1098 -79.00 -46.99 -11.36
C GLN A 1098 -78.09 -48.22 -11.63
N GLU A 1099 -78.14 -49.14 -10.65
CA GLU A 1099 -78.38 -50.60 -10.73
C GLU A 1099 -77.80 -51.39 -11.93
N GLU A 1100 -76.72 -52.14 -11.71
CA GLU A 1100 -76.69 -53.61 -11.49
C GLU A 1100 -75.27 -54.08 -11.14
#